data_AF-A0A9P7BXA9-F1
#
_entry.id   AF-A0A9P7BXA9-F1
#
_cell.length_a   1.000
_cell.length_b   1.000
_cell.length_c   1.000
_cell.angle_alpha   90.00
_cell.angle_beta   90.00
_cell.angle_gamma   90.00
#
_symmetry.space_group_name_H-M   'P 1'
#
loop_
_entity.id
_entity.type
_entity.pdbx_description
1 polymer ?
#
loop_
_entity_poly.entity_id
_entity_poly.type
_entity_poly.pdbx_seq_one_letter_code
_entity_poly.pdbx_strand_id
1 'polypeptide(L)'
;MVIDNFPIDRRQYERIDSSDRTEEELGQSEEGLTSFVYTLVLSVCLGGFLFGYDTGVISGALSPLEKDFVMSIQQKEFIVGGTTFGAIFGGLSAGYPLVLCASIIFTLGSAMLAFAHSYNILLLGRLIVGVGVGVASMIIPVYIGEVAPKKFRGRLSTLNTLAVTFGQVTAYVINLVFSRTEGGWRYMFGLGALPAILQLIIMPFMPESPRRMIFVSEIEAAKHTLRRIYGYSISEEFICQEVEAIQEDMQNTNLGTYHDFLKPENFKPLIIACMLQAAQQLSGFNTVMYYAATILKMANFEDPTAVALVVAVVNMMFTIIAIFIIDKAGRRHILIVTMLFMILSLLALGGSFAIQQDWSDSKNNCIREDGQYAASTQECHNNQSTIISTMLLISLTSYVASYALGLVLVLGAGYGTRLQKDLANSTEYSHLLGIPKALLPLGNKDALITHWVELFQNHGITPASIYVVTNAQCYEQFITWAKHHNIPSDHIVSDGTSSNETRLGAVPDILFGIKHFDMDQDDVLVVGGDTLFLHDFDLEKFFDRYKELNSLTDACLVTTYSVRDDEVHKFGIVKTNSNGIITNFLEKPSPFATEARSACPCFYLFNSRSIPLIEEFVDSCEVSNAPKEAYDATGKCIAYLHPRFKIGTFRISGRIDVGGLTSYIDANKYFEAHHKQY
;
A
#
# COMPACT_ATOMS: atom_id res chain seq x y z
N MET A 1 -4.39 -36.34 22.68
CA MET A 1 -4.76 -37.72 22.27
C MET A 1 -3.82 -38.09 21.14
N VAL A 2 -3.20 -39.26 21.25
CA VAL A 2 -2.15 -39.77 20.36
C VAL A 2 -2.72 -39.94 18.96
N ILE A 3 -2.10 -39.34 17.94
CA ILE A 3 -2.44 -39.53 16.53
C ILE A 3 -1.73 -40.80 16.08
N ASP A 4 -2.49 -41.85 15.78
CA ASP A 4 -1.97 -43.08 15.20
C ASP A 4 -1.52 -42.86 13.75
N ASN A 5 -0.33 -43.38 13.45
CA ASN A 5 0.33 -43.36 12.16
C ASN A 5 -0.41 -44.23 11.14
N PHE A 6 -1.00 -43.62 10.11
CA PHE A 6 -1.24 -44.30 8.84
C PHE A 6 -0.01 -44.11 7.94
N PRO A 7 0.61 -45.20 7.42
CA PRO A 7 1.71 -45.09 6.47
C PRO A 7 1.12 -44.79 5.09
N ILE A 8 1.05 -43.51 4.73
CA ILE A 8 0.84 -43.10 3.34
C ILE A 8 2.20 -43.06 2.66
N ASP A 9 2.34 -43.83 1.58
CA ASP A 9 3.58 -44.02 0.83
C ASP A 9 4.07 -42.67 0.26
N ARG A 10 5.16 -42.14 0.83
CA ARG A 10 5.70 -40.78 0.56
C ARG A 10 6.42 -40.63 -0.78
N ARG A 11 6.27 -41.55 -1.73
CA ARG A 11 7.04 -41.57 -2.98
C ARG A 11 6.29 -41.15 -4.24
N GLN A 12 5.07 -40.62 -4.14
CA GLN A 12 4.27 -40.33 -5.33
C GLN A 12 3.60 -38.96 -5.45
N TYR A 13 3.89 -38.00 -4.57
CA TYR A 13 3.30 -36.66 -4.73
C TYR A 13 4.38 -35.60 -4.57
N GLU A 14 4.96 -35.22 -5.71
CA GLU A 14 5.64 -33.93 -5.87
C GLU A 14 4.61 -32.83 -5.60
N ARG A 15 5.04 -31.74 -4.95
CA ARG A 15 4.23 -30.52 -4.80
C ARG A 15 3.79 -30.07 -6.19
N ILE A 16 2.51 -30.15 -6.44
CA ILE A 16 1.88 -29.53 -7.60
C ILE A 16 1.83 -28.02 -7.28
N ASP A 17 2.80 -27.29 -7.83
CA ASP A 17 2.76 -25.82 -7.88
C ASP A 17 1.46 -25.38 -8.57
N SER A 18 0.99 -24.17 -8.28
CA SER A 18 -0.21 -23.61 -8.91
C SER A 18 -0.18 -23.56 -10.45
N SER A 19 0.99 -23.82 -11.05
CA SER A 19 1.25 -23.95 -12.48
C SER A 19 0.66 -25.20 -13.15
N ASP A 20 0.23 -26.21 -12.39
CA ASP A 20 -0.25 -27.50 -12.92
C ASP A 20 -1.79 -27.62 -12.99
N ARG A 21 -2.54 -26.56 -12.62
CA ARG A 21 -4.00 -26.53 -12.78
C ARG A 21 -4.35 -26.35 -14.26
N THR A 22 -5.21 -27.22 -14.79
CA THR A 22 -5.61 -27.18 -16.21
C THR A 22 -6.45 -25.92 -16.52
N GLU A 23 -6.41 -25.44 -17.78
CA GLU A 23 -7.17 -24.26 -18.25
C GLU A 23 -8.68 -24.34 -17.94
N GLU A 24 -9.26 -25.55 -17.82
CA GLU A 24 -10.65 -25.77 -17.40
C GLU A 24 -10.90 -25.52 -15.90
N GLU A 25 -9.93 -25.80 -15.01
CA GLU A 25 -10.05 -25.58 -13.56
C GLU A 25 -9.84 -24.09 -13.17
N LEU A 26 -8.97 -23.38 -13.90
CA LEU A 26 -8.77 -21.94 -13.75
C LEU A 26 -9.96 -21.13 -14.29
N GLY A 27 -10.57 -21.58 -15.39
CA GLY A 27 -11.78 -20.96 -15.98
C GLY A 27 -13.02 -20.99 -15.08
N GLN A 28 -13.13 -21.95 -14.16
CA GLN A 28 -14.25 -22.01 -13.20
C GLN A 28 -14.11 -21.01 -12.03
N SER A 29 -12.91 -20.47 -11.80
CA SER A 29 -12.68 -19.41 -10.80
C SER A 29 -12.94 -17.99 -11.33
N GLU A 30 -13.33 -17.85 -12.61
CA GLU A 30 -13.58 -16.56 -13.27
C GLU A 30 -14.90 -15.89 -12.87
N GLU A 31 -15.80 -16.58 -12.16
CA GLU A 31 -17.03 -15.96 -11.66
C GLU A 31 -16.70 -15.04 -10.46
N GLY A 32 -17.08 -13.76 -10.58
CA GLY A 32 -16.82 -12.73 -9.58
C GLY A 32 -17.33 -13.09 -8.17
N LEU A 33 -16.84 -12.38 -7.14
CA LEU A 33 -17.22 -12.62 -5.74
C LEU A 33 -18.73 -12.86 -5.59
N THR A 34 -19.09 -13.97 -4.95
CA THR A 34 -20.48 -14.21 -4.56
C THR A 34 -20.95 -13.08 -3.62
N SER A 35 -22.19 -12.63 -3.79
CA SER A 35 -22.81 -11.66 -2.86
C SER A 35 -22.74 -12.15 -1.41
N PHE A 36 -22.70 -13.46 -1.21
CA PHE A 36 -22.53 -14.09 0.09
C PHE A 36 -21.22 -13.67 0.79
N VAL A 37 -20.10 -13.65 0.09
CA VAL A 37 -18.80 -13.25 0.67
C VAL A 37 -18.81 -11.78 1.08
N TYR A 38 -19.41 -10.90 0.29
CA TYR A 38 -19.56 -9.50 0.68
C TYR A 38 -20.44 -9.33 1.93
N THR A 39 -21.59 -10.02 1.99
CA THR A 39 -22.45 -9.98 3.19
C THR A 39 -21.71 -10.51 4.41
N LEU A 40 -20.95 -11.60 4.24
CA LEU A 40 -20.18 -12.21 5.32
C LEU A 40 -19.10 -11.27 5.85
N VAL A 41 -18.29 -10.70 4.97
CA VAL A 41 -17.22 -9.77 5.33
C VAL A 41 -17.80 -8.50 5.96
N LEU A 42 -18.86 -7.91 5.39
CA LEU A 42 -19.52 -6.74 5.97
C LEU A 42 -20.08 -7.02 7.37
N SER A 43 -20.60 -8.23 7.62
CA SER A 43 -21.10 -8.65 8.92
C SER A 43 -19.99 -8.72 9.96
N VAL A 44 -18.81 -9.22 9.57
CA VAL A 44 -17.64 -9.30 10.46
C VAL A 44 -17.00 -7.92 10.66
N CYS A 45 -17.00 -7.07 9.63
CA CYS A 45 -16.53 -5.67 9.68
C CYS A 45 -17.33 -4.79 10.68
N LEU A 46 -18.50 -5.21 11.15
CA LEU A 46 -19.20 -4.54 12.24
C LEU A 46 -18.34 -4.45 13.51
N GLY A 47 -17.45 -5.41 13.78
CA GLY A 47 -16.55 -5.28 14.91
C GLY A 47 -15.40 -4.28 14.66
N GLY A 48 -14.98 -4.10 13.40
CA GLY A 48 -14.10 -2.99 13.00
C GLY A 48 -14.79 -1.63 13.20
N PHE A 49 -16.08 -1.55 12.84
CA PHE A 49 -16.91 -0.39 13.15
C PHE A 49 -16.98 -0.09 14.65
N LEU A 50 -17.18 -1.11 15.49
CA LEU A 50 -17.20 -0.95 16.95
C LEU A 50 -15.86 -0.44 17.52
N PHE A 51 -14.74 -0.92 17.00
CA PHE A 51 -13.40 -0.42 17.34
C PHE A 51 -13.26 1.07 17.02
N GLY A 52 -13.69 1.47 15.83
CA GLY A 52 -13.71 2.86 15.39
C GLY A 52 -14.65 3.75 16.23
N TYR A 53 -15.82 3.21 16.55
CA TYR A 53 -16.83 3.90 17.34
C TYR A 53 -16.32 4.21 18.75
N ASP A 54 -15.76 3.22 19.46
CA ASP A 54 -15.20 3.43 20.81
C ASP A 54 -14.05 4.45 20.80
N THR A 55 -13.26 4.43 19.73
CA THR A 55 -12.17 5.40 19.52
C THR A 55 -12.68 6.83 19.35
N GLY A 56 -13.73 7.05 18.57
CA GLY A 56 -14.28 8.39 18.34
C GLY A 56 -15.14 8.92 19.48
N VAL A 57 -15.90 8.06 20.15
CA VAL A 57 -16.94 8.47 21.11
C VAL A 57 -16.35 9.10 22.38
N ILE A 58 -15.20 8.62 22.84
CA ILE A 58 -14.52 9.18 24.03
C ILE A 58 -14.16 10.66 23.84
N SER A 59 -13.81 11.08 22.62
CA SER A 59 -13.37 12.44 22.30
C SER A 59 -14.43 13.49 22.62
N GLY A 60 -15.70 13.22 22.26
CA GLY A 60 -16.82 14.11 22.59
C GLY A 60 -17.37 13.90 24.01
N ALA A 61 -17.31 12.67 24.53
CA ALA A 61 -17.88 12.34 25.84
C ALA A 61 -17.03 12.82 27.03
N LEU A 62 -15.73 13.08 26.84
CA LEU A 62 -14.81 13.43 27.94
C LEU A 62 -15.19 14.76 28.64
N SER A 63 -15.55 15.80 27.87
CA SER A 63 -15.89 17.10 28.47
C SER A 63 -17.22 17.09 29.25
N PRO A 64 -18.30 16.44 28.79
CA PRO A 64 -19.50 16.24 29.60
C PRO A 64 -19.26 15.37 30.84
N LEU A 65 -18.49 14.28 30.73
CA LEU A 65 -18.15 13.42 31.87
C LEU A 65 -17.44 14.18 32.99
N GLU A 66 -16.53 15.09 32.64
CA GLU A 66 -15.80 15.93 33.60
C GLU A 66 -16.75 16.81 34.44
N LYS A 67 -17.83 17.30 33.83
CA LYS A 67 -18.84 18.11 34.53
C LYS A 67 -19.65 17.28 35.53
N ASP A 68 -20.01 16.05 35.18
CA ASP A 68 -20.90 15.21 35.99
C ASP A 68 -20.19 14.52 37.15
N PHE A 69 -18.93 14.10 36.99
CA PHE A 69 -18.20 13.32 38.00
C PHE A 69 -17.09 14.10 38.72
N VAL A 70 -16.80 15.35 38.32
CA VAL A 70 -15.70 16.19 38.86
C VAL A 70 -14.40 15.39 39.00
N MET A 71 -13.80 15.04 37.86
CA MET A 71 -12.67 14.11 37.80
C MET A 71 -11.32 14.81 37.82
N SER A 72 -10.32 14.18 38.45
CA SER A 72 -8.92 14.60 38.31
C SER A 72 -8.38 14.28 36.91
N ILE A 73 -7.25 14.88 36.55
CA ILE A 73 -6.58 14.60 35.27
C ILE A 73 -6.23 13.11 35.15
N GLN A 74 -5.69 12.51 36.22
CA GLN A 74 -5.34 11.09 36.25
C GLN A 74 -6.57 10.19 36.05
N GLN A 75 -7.71 10.56 36.65
CA GLN A 75 -8.95 9.81 36.48
C GLN A 75 -9.47 9.85 35.03
N LYS A 76 -9.34 11.00 34.35
CA LYS A 76 -9.64 11.13 32.92
C LYS A 76 -8.76 10.21 32.08
N GLU A 77 -7.46 10.22 32.34
CA GLU A 77 -6.49 9.37 31.64
C GLU A 77 -6.75 7.87 31.86
N PHE A 78 -7.14 7.47 33.08
CA PHE A 78 -7.51 6.07 33.36
C PHE A 78 -8.79 5.64 32.63
N ILE A 79 -9.78 6.53 32.46
CA ILE A 79 -10.98 6.22 31.68
C ILE A 79 -10.62 6.01 30.20
N VAL A 80 -9.81 6.91 29.63
CA VAL A 80 -9.39 6.81 28.22
C VAL A 80 -8.51 5.57 28.01
N GLY A 81 -7.51 5.35 28.88
CA GLY A 81 -6.59 4.21 28.80
C GLY A 81 -7.22 2.88 29.21
N GLY A 82 -8.34 2.89 29.93
CA GLY A 82 -9.04 1.70 30.40
C GLY A 82 -9.46 0.77 29.25
N THR A 83 -9.93 1.31 28.12
CA THR A 83 -10.23 0.50 26.94
C THR A 83 -8.97 -0.22 26.44
N THR A 84 -7.87 0.50 26.25
CA THR A 84 -6.61 -0.09 25.75
C THR A 84 -6.08 -1.16 26.70
N PHE A 85 -6.17 -0.93 28.02
CA PHE A 85 -5.75 -1.91 29.01
C PHE A 85 -6.62 -3.18 28.96
N GLY A 86 -7.93 -3.04 28.82
CA GLY A 86 -8.85 -4.16 28.60
C GLY A 86 -8.54 -4.92 27.31
N ALA A 87 -8.18 -4.21 26.24
CA ALA A 87 -7.87 -4.80 24.94
C ALA A 87 -6.64 -5.72 24.97
N ILE A 88 -5.66 -5.47 25.85
CA ILE A 88 -4.51 -6.37 26.05
C ILE A 88 -4.98 -7.76 26.51
N PHE A 89 -5.88 -7.82 27.50
CA PHE A 89 -6.44 -9.10 27.96
C PHE A 89 -7.33 -9.75 26.89
N GLY A 90 -8.07 -8.94 26.13
CA GLY A 90 -8.85 -9.43 25.00
C GLY A 90 -7.99 -10.07 23.91
N GLY A 91 -6.88 -9.44 23.52
CA GLY A 91 -5.97 -9.97 22.51
C GLY A 91 -5.23 -11.23 22.96
N LEU A 92 -4.88 -11.35 24.25
CA LEU A 92 -4.19 -12.51 24.81
C LEU A 92 -5.10 -13.73 25.03
N SER A 93 -6.41 -13.52 25.21
CA SER A 93 -7.38 -14.58 25.51
C SER A 93 -7.92 -15.30 24.26
N ALA A 94 -7.28 -15.08 23.10
CA ALA A 94 -7.82 -15.49 21.82
C ALA A 94 -7.67 -17.00 21.51
N GLY A 95 -8.61 -17.82 22.02
CA GLY A 95 -8.99 -19.14 21.50
C GLY A 95 -10.51 -19.22 21.19
N TYR A 96 -10.87 -19.73 20.02
CA TYR A 96 -12.22 -19.69 19.39
C TYR A 96 -13.36 -20.39 20.19
N PRO A 97 -14.69 -20.03 20.10
CA PRO A 97 -15.39 -18.99 19.29
C PRO A 97 -15.58 -17.66 20.01
N LEU A 98 -15.01 -16.60 19.44
CA LEU A 98 -14.76 -15.36 20.18
C LEU A 98 -15.45 -14.12 19.62
N VAL A 99 -15.92 -14.10 18.36
CA VAL A 99 -16.62 -12.90 17.82
C VAL A 99 -17.94 -12.67 18.54
N LEU A 100 -18.76 -13.71 18.71
CA LEU A 100 -20.01 -13.62 19.48
C LEU A 100 -19.73 -13.22 20.94
N CYS A 101 -18.74 -13.85 21.57
CA CYS A 101 -18.32 -13.49 22.92
C CYS A 101 -17.87 -12.03 23.02
N ALA A 102 -17.10 -11.54 22.05
CA ALA A 102 -16.67 -10.15 21.96
C ALA A 102 -17.86 -9.19 21.84
N SER A 103 -18.84 -9.50 20.98
CA SER A 103 -20.03 -8.66 20.82
C SER A 103 -20.92 -8.69 22.08
N ILE A 104 -21.00 -9.82 22.81
CA ILE A 104 -21.70 -9.89 24.13
C ILE A 104 -20.98 -9.00 25.14
N ILE A 105 -19.66 -9.16 25.27
CA ILE A 105 -18.81 -8.38 26.19
C ILE A 105 -18.92 -6.89 25.88
N PHE A 106 -18.84 -6.51 24.60
CA PHE A 106 -19.00 -5.12 24.16
C PHE A 106 -20.39 -4.57 24.50
N THR A 107 -21.46 -5.33 24.23
CA THR A 107 -22.84 -4.93 24.53
C THR A 107 -23.03 -4.71 26.04
N LEU A 108 -22.55 -5.63 26.87
CA LEU A 108 -22.61 -5.50 28.33
C LEU A 108 -21.80 -4.31 28.83
N GLY A 109 -20.59 -4.10 28.29
CA GLY A 109 -19.74 -2.96 28.61
C GLY A 109 -20.40 -1.63 28.23
N SER A 110 -20.96 -1.52 27.03
CA SER A 110 -21.68 -0.34 26.54
C SER A 110 -22.94 -0.04 27.37
N ALA A 111 -23.71 -1.06 27.73
CA ALA A 111 -24.86 -0.90 28.64
C ALA A 111 -24.40 -0.41 30.03
N MET A 112 -23.33 -0.98 30.58
CA MET A 112 -22.79 -0.57 31.87
C MET A 112 -22.27 0.87 31.86
N LEU A 113 -21.66 1.32 30.76
CA LEU A 113 -21.26 2.72 30.55
C LEU A 113 -22.49 3.64 30.52
N ALA A 114 -23.54 3.29 29.78
CA ALA A 114 -24.75 4.10 29.69
C ALA A 114 -25.45 4.27 31.05
N PHE A 115 -25.46 3.23 31.88
CA PHE A 115 -26.06 3.23 33.22
C PHE A 115 -25.05 3.53 34.35
N ALA A 116 -23.86 4.04 34.04
CA ALA A 116 -22.86 4.33 35.07
C ALA A 116 -23.33 5.47 35.99
N HIS A 117 -23.26 5.27 37.31
CA HIS A 117 -23.57 6.28 38.34
C HIS A 117 -22.35 6.62 39.21
N SER A 118 -21.21 5.96 38.98
CA SER A 118 -19.97 6.20 39.69
C SER A 118 -18.77 6.05 38.76
N TYR A 119 -17.67 6.73 39.10
CA TYR A 119 -16.40 6.63 38.38
C TYR A 119 -15.92 5.18 38.22
N ASN A 120 -16.04 4.36 39.28
CA ASN A 120 -15.57 2.98 39.26
C ASN A 120 -16.36 2.11 38.26
N ILE A 121 -17.68 2.32 38.16
CA ILE A 121 -18.52 1.61 37.18
C ILE A 121 -18.16 2.05 35.76
N LEU A 122 -17.89 3.34 35.56
CA LEU A 122 -17.44 3.87 34.27
C LEU A 122 -16.09 3.28 33.84
N LEU A 123 -15.11 3.25 34.75
CA LEU A 123 -13.80 2.65 34.50
C LEU A 123 -13.92 1.14 34.21
N LEU A 124 -14.71 0.42 35.00
CA LEU A 124 -14.97 -1.00 34.75
C LEU A 124 -15.65 -1.21 33.38
N GLY A 125 -16.54 -0.30 32.98
CA GLY A 125 -17.20 -0.33 31.68
C GLY A 125 -16.22 -0.21 30.53
N ARG A 126 -15.25 0.71 30.67
CA ARG A 126 -14.16 0.86 29.70
C ARG A 126 -13.27 -0.37 29.61
N LEU A 127 -12.93 -0.98 30.74
CA LEU A 127 -12.17 -2.24 30.76
C LEU A 127 -12.93 -3.35 30.02
N ILE A 128 -14.22 -3.53 30.28
CA ILE A 128 -15.05 -4.56 29.65
C ILE A 128 -15.20 -4.31 28.14
N VAL A 129 -15.53 -3.09 27.73
CA VAL A 129 -15.57 -2.72 26.30
C VAL A 129 -14.21 -2.99 25.65
N GLY A 130 -13.12 -2.62 26.33
CA GLY A 130 -11.75 -2.89 25.91
C GLY A 130 -11.48 -4.36 25.62
N VAL A 131 -11.90 -5.28 26.50
CA VAL A 131 -11.76 -6.72 26.26
C VAL A 131 -12.49 -7.13 24.98
N GLY A 132 -13.74 -6.69 24.78
CA GLY A 132 -14.50 -7.00 23.57
C GLY A 132 -13.83 -6.47 22.30
N VAL A 133 -13.35 -5.22 22.33
CA VAL A 133 -12.62 -4.59 21.23
C VAL A 133 -11.31 -5.30 20.93
N GLY A 134 -10.55 -5.69 21.96
CA GLY A 134 -9.29 -6.43 21.82
C GLY A 134 -9.48 -7.79 21.14
N VAL A 135 -10.48 -8.56 21.59
CA VAL A 135 -10.84 -9.84 20.95
C VAL A 135 -11.24 -9.64 19.48
N ALA A 136 -12.10 -8.66 19.20
CA ALA A 136 -12.55 -8.38 17.84
C ALA A 136 -11.38 -7.95 16.92
N SER A 137 -10.46 -7.13 17.42
CA SER A 137 -9.32 -6.61 16.65
C SER A 137 -8.36 -7.70 16.15
N MET A 138 -8.25 -8.81 16.87
CA MET A 138 -7.44 -9.95 16.46
C MET A 138 -8.17 -10.88 15.49
N ILE A 139 -9.45 -11.19 15.76
CA ILE A 139 -10.15 -12.22 15.01
C ILE A 139 -10.68 -11.73 13.67
N ILE A 140 -11.12 -10.49 13.57
CA ILE A 140 -11.74 -9.99 12.33
C ILE A 140 -10.78 -10.08 11.14
N PRO A 141 -9.52 -9.59 11.22
CA PRO A 141 -8.57 -9.73 10.11
C PRO A 141 -8.25 -11.19 9.78
N VAL A 142 -8.16 -12.06 10.80
CA VAL A 142 -7.89 -13.50 10.61
C VAL A 142 -9.06 -14.17 9.88
N TYR A 143 -10.30 -13.92 10.33
CA TYR A 143 -11.49 -14.48 9.73
C TYR A 143 -11.67 -14.02 8.27
N ILE A 144 -11.47 -12.73 8.01
CA ILE A 144 -11.49 -12.21 6.63
C ILE A 144 -10.38 -12.89 5.81
N GLY A 145 -9.19 -13.07 6.37
CA GLY A 145 -8.09 -13.78 5.71
C GLY A 145 -8.45 -15.22 5.34
N GLU A 146 -9.10 -15.96 6.23
CA GLU A 146 -9.44 -17.37 6.04
C GLU A 146 -10.62 -17.61 5.10
N VAL A 147 -11.54 -16.66 4.98
CA VAL A 147 -12.72 -16.77 4.12
C VAL A 147 -12.54 -16.09 2.76
N ALA A 148 -11.65 -15.10 2.67
CA ALA A 148 -11.41 -14.40 1.42
C ALA A 148 -10.67 -15.27 0.39
N PRO A 149 -11.15 -15.33 -0.87
CA PRO A 149 -10.39 -15.92 -1.96
C PRO A 149 -9.04 -15.22 -2.14
N LYS A 150 -7.98 -15.98 -2.48
CA LYS A 150 -6.59 -15.49 -2.58
C LYS A 150 -6.46 -14.17 -3.35
N LYS A 151 -7.11 -14.05 -4.52
CA LYS A 151 -7.11 -12.86 -5.39
C LYS A 151 -7.75 -11.60 -4.78
N PHE A 152 -8.68 -11.76 -3.84
CA PHE A 152 -9.47 -10.65 -3.29
C PHE A 152 -9.22 -10.39 -1.80
N ARG A 153 -8.33 -11.16 -1.16
CA ARG A 153 -8.00 -11.07 0.27
C ARG A 153 -7.58 -9.66 0.69
N GLY A 154 -6.75 -9.00 -0.11
CA GLY A 154 -6.34 -7.60 0.15
C GLY A 154 -7.55 -6.65 0.20
N ARG A 155 -8.39 -6.67 -0.84
CA ARG A 155 -9.59 -5.83 -0.95
C ARG A 155 -10.63 -6.09 0.13
N LEU A 156 -10.78 -7.34 0.58
CA LEU A 156 -11.70 -7.67 1.67
C LEU A 156 -11.14 -7.25 3.03
N SER A 157 -9.82 -7.33 3.22
CA SER A 157 -9.15 -6.83 4.42
C SER A 157 -9.27 -5.31 4.56
N THR A 158 -9.19 -4.57 3.45
CA THR A 158 -9.32 -3.10 3.46
C THR A 158 -10.73 -2.62 3.84
N LEU A 159 -11.78 -3.43 3.61
CA LEU A 159 -13.13 -3.12 4.09
C LEU A 159 -13.19 -3.00 5.62
N ASN A 160 -12.38 -3.78 6.35
CA ASN A 160 -12.32 -3.67 7.81
C ASN A 160 -11.71 -2.33 8.25
N THR A 161 -10.63 -1.89 7.62
CA THR A 161 -10.01 -0.58 7.88
C THR A 161 -10.98 0.57 7.55
N LEU A 162 -11.74 0.43 6.46
CA LEU A 162 -12.78 1.39 6.12
C LEU A 162 -13.90 1.40 7.17
N ALA A 163 -14.32 0.23 7.67
CA ALA A 163 -15.33 0.14 8.72
C ALA A 163 -14.88 0.82 10.03
N VAL A 164 -13.59 0.71 10.40
CA VAL A 164 -13.01 1.43 11.54
C VAL A 164 -13.14 2.94 11.37
N THR A 165 -12.70 3.49 10.24
CA THR A 165 -12.77 4.95 10.02
C THR A 165 -14.19 5.46 9.89
N PHE A 166 -15.08 4.67 9.28
CA PHE A 166 -16.51 4.96 9.25
C PHE A 166 -17.15 4.93 10.65
N GLY A 167 -16.73 4.01 11.52
CA GLY A 167 -17.12 3.97 12.93
C GLY A 167 -16.70 5.23 13.69
N GLN A 168 -15.48 5.72 13.46
CA GLN A 168 -15.00 6.97 14.05
C GLN A 168 -15.87 8.15 13.62
N VAL A 169 -16.12 8.32 12.31
CA VAL A 169 -16.98 9.40 11.78
C VAL A 169 -18.38 9.32 12.42
N THR A 170 -18.97 8.13 12.50
CA THR A 170 -20.29 7.93 13.09
C THR A 170 -20.31 8.33 14.58
N ALA A 171 -19.26 7.98 15.33
CA ALA A 171 -19.13 8.40 16.72
C ALA A 171 -18.99 9.92 16.87
N TYR A 172 -18.25 10.59 15.98
CA TYR A 172 -18.18 12.06 15.98
C TYR A 172 -19.50 12.74 15.63
N VAL A 173 -20.30 12.16 14.72
CA VAL A 173 -21.66 12.64 14.45
C VAL A 173 -22.55 12.50 15.69
N ILE A 174 -22.50 11.35 16.37
CA ILE A 174 -23.25 11.13 17.62
C ILE A 174 -22.78 12.08 18.72
N ASN A 175 -21.47 12.30 18.85
CA ASN A 175 -20.91 13.28 19.77
C ASN A 175 -21.48 14.67 19.48
N LEU A 176 -21.53 15.10 18.22
CA LEU A 176 -22.08 16.40 17.85
C LEU A 176 -23.55 16.54 18.26
N VAL A 177 -24.38 15.51 17.96
CA VAL A 177 -25.81 15.50 18.28
C VAL A 177 -26.07 15.57 19.78
N PHE A 178 -25.34 14.80 20.58
CA PHE A 178 -25.58 14.69 22.03
C PHE A 178 -24.70 15.61 22.89
N SER A 179 -23.72 16.32 22.32
CA SER A 179 -22.78 17.20 23.04
C SER A 179 -23.45 18.27 23.90
N ARG A 180 -24.60 18.77 23.43
CA ARG A 180 -25.37 19.84 24.09
C ARG A 180 -26.50 19.33 25.00
N THR A 181 -26.71 18.01 25.05
CA THR A 181 -27.77 17.40 25.85
C THR A 181 -27.24 17.07 27.25
N GLU A 182 -28.01 17.39 28.29
CA GLU A 182 -27.67 16.99 29.67
C GLU A 182 -27.63 15.46 29.80
N GLY A 183 -26.55 14.92 30.37
CA GLY A 183 -26.32 13.48 30.39
C GLY A 183 -26.09 12.85 29.00
N GLY A 184 -25.81 13.64 27.97
CA GLY A 184 -25.62 13.23 26.57
C GLY A 184 -24.60 12.08 26.39
N TRP A 185 -23.56 12.06 27.22
CA TRP A 185 -22.51 11.03 27.20
C TRP A 185 -23.05 9.61 27.44
N ARG A 186 -24.17 9.46 28.16
CA ARG A 186 -24.82 8.15 28.36
C ARG A 186 -25.35 7.59 27.04
N TYR A 187 -25.97 8.44 26.22
CA TYR A 187 -26.44 8.08 24.88
C TYR A 187 -25.27 7.82 23.94
N MET A 188 -24.20 8.62 24.03
CA MET A 188 -22.98 8.42 23.26
C MET A 188 -22.41 7.00 23.49
N PHE A 189 -22.26 6.55 24.74
CA PHE A 189 -21.80 5.17 24.99
C PHE A 189 -22.86 4.11 24.69
N GLY A 190 -24.11 4.35 25.06
CA GLY A 190 -25.20 3.39 24.92
C GLY A 190 -25.56 3.05 23.48
N LEU A 191 -25.48 4.03 22.56
CA LEU A 191 -25.72 3.78 21.13
C LEU A 191 -24.67 2.86 20.51
N GLY A 192 -23.49 2.72 21.13
CA GLY A 192 -22.48 1.73 20.74
C GLY A 192 -22.96 0.28 20.88
N ALA A 193 -23.96 0.01 21.75
CA ALA A 193 -24.54 -1.33 21.88
C ALA A 193 -25.34 -1.75 20.64
N LEU A 194 -25.91 -0.82 19.86
CA LEU A 194 -26.74 -1.14 18.69
C LEU A 194 -26.00 -1.96 17.62
N PRO A 195 -24.84 -1.51 17.09
CA PRO A 195 -24.05 -2.31 16.15
C PRO A 195 -23.55 -3.63 16.74
N ALA A 196 -23.26 -3.69 18.04
CA ALA A 196 -22.86 -4.92 18.72
C ALA A 196 -24.02 -5.93 18.79
N ILE A 197 -25.23 -5.48 19.12
CA ILE A 197 -26.45 -6.31 19.10
C ILE A 197 -26.77 -6.77 17.68
N LEU A 198 -26.63 -5.89 16.69
CA LEU A 198 -26.81 -6.25 15.29
C LEU A 198 -25.83 -7.36 14.88
N GLN A 199 -24.56 -7.24 15.27
CA GLN A 199 -23.56 -8.28 15.04
C GLN A 199 -23.91 -9.60 15.77
N LEU A 200 -24.43 -9.53 17.01
CA LEU A 200 -24.90 -10.71 17.74
C LEU A 200 -26.06 -11.44 17.06
N ILE A 201 -26.94 -10.70 16.38
CA ILE A 201 -28.06 -11.28 15.64
C ILE A 201 -27.58 -11.91 14.34
N ILE A 202 -26.65 -11.27 13.62
CA ILE A 202 -26.21 -11.72 12.29
C ILE A 202 -25.21 -12.87 12.36
N MET A 203 -24.23 -12.82 13.26
CA MET A 203 -23.13 -13.78 13.32
C MET A 203 -23.55 -15.26 13.46
N PRO A 204 -24.61 -15.64 14.21
CA PRO A 204 -25.06 -17.03 14.28
C PRO A 204 -25.54 -17.62 12.95
N PHE A 205 -25.93 -16.78 11.99
CA PHE A 205 -26.35 -17.20 10.64
C PHE A 205 -25.18 -17.30 9.66
N MET A 206 -24.01 -16.81 10.06
CA MET A 206 -22.81 -16.84 9.24
C MET A 206 -22.02 -18.14 9.50
N PRO A 207 -21.47 -18.79 8.47
CA PRO A 207 -20.71 -20.02 8.64
C PRO A 207 -19.40 -19.75 9.37
N GLU A 208 -18.88 -20.82 9.94
CA GLU A 208 -17.55 -20.82 10.51
C GLU A 208 -16.46 -20.72 9.43
N SER A 209 -15.24 -20.31 9.80
CA SER A 209 -14.08 -20.40 8.92
C SER A 209 -13.84 -21.84 8.43
N PRO A 210 -13.64 -22.08 7.12
CA PRO A 210 -13.32 -23.41 6.57
C PRO A 210 -12.10 -24.05 7.25
N ARG A 211 -11.08 -23.24 7.57
CA ARG A 211 -9.86 -23.71 8.25
C ARG A 211 -10.15 -24.30 9.63
N ARG A 212 -11.06 -23.66 10.38
CA ARG A 212 -11.49 -24.18 11.68
C ARG A 212 -12.33 -25.44 11.53
N MET A 213 -13.25 -25.48 10.57
CA MET A 213 -14.07 -26.68 10.35
C MET A 213 -13.18 -27.90 10.05
N ILE A 214 -12.12 -27.72 9.26
CA ILE A 214 -11.09 -28.74 9.01
C ILE A 214 -10.34 -29.10 10.31
N PHE A 215 -9.96 -28.11 11.13
CA PHE A 215 -9.32 -28.36 12.43
C PHE A 215 -10.16 -29.22 13.38
N VAL A 216 -11.48 -29.01 13.41
CA VAL A 216 -12.42 -29.79 14.24
C VAL A 216 -12.83 -31.12 13.56
N SER A 217 -12.23 -31.44 12.40
CA SER A 217 -12.53 -32.64 11.59
C SER A 217 -13.94 -32.66 10.98
N GLU A 218 -14.58 -31.50 10.82
CA GLU A 218 -15.87 -31.34 10.12
C GLU A 218 -15.68 -31.01 8.63
N ILE A 219 -15.10 -31.95 7.88
CA ILE A 219 -14.69 -31.75 6.48
C ILE A 219 -15.88 -31.42 5.56
N GLU A 220 -17.03 -32.09 5.75
CA GLU A 220 -18.21 -31.84 4.90
C GLU A 220 -18.82 -30.45 5.12
N ALA A 221 -18.78 -29.94 6.36
CA ALA A 221 -19.19 -28.56 6.65
C ALA A 221 -18.22 -27.55 6.00
N ALA A 222 -16.92 -27.84 6.00
CA ALA A 222 -15.91 -27.02 5.34
C ALA A 222 -16.15 -26.95 3.83
N LYS A 223 -16.37 -28.10 3.17
CA LYS A 223 -16.72 -28.18 1.75
C LYS A 223 -17.98 -27.39 1.42
N HIS A 224 -19.02 -27.52 2.24
CA HIS A 224 -20.27 -26.77 2.05
C HIS A 224 -20.04 -25.24 2.17
N THR A 225 -19.20 -24.80 3.11
CA THR A 225 -18.88 -23.38 3.27
C THR A 225 -18.05 -22.85 2.10
N LEU A 226 -17.05 -23.61 1.64
CA LEU A 226 -16.26 -23.27 0.45
C LEU A 226 -17.14 -23.17 -0.80
N ARG A 227 -18.12 -24.07 -0.99
CA ARG A 227 -19.12 -23.96 -2.07
C ARG A 227 -19.93 -22.67 -2.01
N ARG A 228 -20.27 -22.17 -0.81
CA ARG A 228 -20.98 -20.89 -0.67
C ARG A 228 -20.07 -19.69 -0.96
N ILE A 229 -18.79 -19.79 -0.62
CA ILE A 229 -17.79 -18.73 -0.86
C ILE A 229 -17.51 -18.60 -2.36
N TYR A 230 -17.12 -19.71 -2.98
CA TYR A 230 -16.66 -19.77 -4.35
C TYR A 230 -17.82 -19.83 -5.37
N GLY A 231 -18.96 -20.42 -4.98
CA GLY A 231 -20.13 -20.62 -5.86
C GLY A 231 -20.43 -22.11 -6.05
N TYR A 232 -21.72 -22.43 -6.24
CA TYR A 232 -22.17 -23.82 -6.45
C TYR A 232 -21.90 -24.34 -7.88
N SER A 233 -21.46 -23.47 -8.79
CA SER A 233 -21.07 -23.77 -10.17
C SER A 233 -19.70 -24.45 -10.29
N ILE A 234 -18.90 -24.44 -9.22
CA ILE A 234 -17.50 -24.90 -9.23
C ILE A 234 -17.40 -26.41 -8.99
N SER A 235 -16.42 -27.04 -9.64
CA SER A 235 -16.17 -28.48 -9.56
C SER A 235 -15.95 -28.96 -8.13
N GLU A 236 -16.42 -30.18 -7.85
CA GLU A 236 -16.17 -30.84 -6.56
C GLU A 236 -14.67 -31.10 -6.34
N GLU A 237 -13.93 -31.28 -7.42
CA GLU A 237 -12.49 -31.50 -7.44
C GLU A 237 -11.72 -30.27 -6.92
N PHE A 238 -12.07 -29.07 -7.37
CA PHE A 238 -11.48 -27.82 -6.87
C PHE A 238 -11.72 -27.63 -5.35
N ILE A 239 -12.94 -27.92 -4.89
CA ILE A 239 -13.28 -27.79 -3.46
C ILE A 239 -12.50 -28.80 -2.62
N CYS A 240 -12.32 -30.03 -3.12
CA CYS A 240 -11.50 -31.04 -2.43
C CYS A 240 -10.03 -30.63 -2.39
N GLN A 241 -9.49 -30.10 -3.49
CA GLN A 241 -8.11 -29.58 -3.55
C GLN A 241 -7.88 -28.45 -2.54
N GLU A 242 -8.80 -27.50 -2.39
CA GLU A 242 -8.64 -26.42 -1.39
C GLU A 242 -8.74 -26.93 0.05
N VAL A 243 -9.58 -27.94 0.33
CA VAL A 243 -9.62 -28.59 1.64
C VAL A 243 -8.29 -29.28 1.94
N GLU A 244 -7.75 -30.03 0.98
CA GLU A 244 -6.47 -30.72 1.11
C GLU A 244 -5.32 -29.74 1.30
N ALA A 245 -5.28 -28.63 0.54
CA ALA A 245 -4.28 -27.58 0.71
C ALA A 245 -4.32 -26.97 2.12
N ILE A 246 -5.53 -26.67 2.66
CA ILE A 246 -5.67 -26.17 4.03
C ILE A 246 -5.19 -27.21 5.05
N GLN A 247 -5.51 -28.49 4.82
CA GLN A 247 -5.11 -29.57 5.71
C GLN A 247 -3.59 -29.80 5.70
N GLU A 248 -2.96 -29.73 4.53
CA GLU A 248 -1.51 -29.83 4.38
C GLU A 248 -0.80 -28.64 5.05
N ASP A 249 -1.28 -27.42 4.84
CA ASP A 249 -0.79 -26.22 5.53
C ASP A 249 -0.85 -26.39 7.05
N MET A 250 -1.94 -26.95 7.56
CA MET A 250 -2.11 -27.20 9.00
C MET A 250 -1.22 -28.32 9.54
N GLN A 251 -0.91 -29.34 8.74
CA GLN A 251 0.00 -30.42 9.13
C GLN A 251 1.47 -30.00 9.07
N ASN A 252 1.83 -29.17 8.09
CA ASN A 252 3.17 -28.61 7.94
C ASN A 252 3.46 -27.51 8.98
N THR A 253 2.41 -26.83 9.47
CA THR A 253 2.52 -25.86 10.56
C THR A 253 2.42 -26.58 11.90
N ASN A 254 3.55 -27.01 12.48
CA ASN A 254 3.56 -27.39 13.90
C ASN A 254 2.98 -26.23 14.71
N LEU A 255 1.99 -26.50 15.58
CA LEU A 255 1.42 -25.51 16.49
C LEU A 255 2.55 -24.92 17.34
N GLY A 256 3.10 -23.79 16.88
CA GLY A 256 4.24 -23.16 17.51
C GLY A 256 3.88 -22.75 18.93
N THR A 257 4.72 -23.11 19.89
CA THR A 257 4.58 -22.60 21.26
C THR A 257 5.13 -21.17 21.31
N TYR A 258 4.75 -20.36 22.31
CA TYR A 258 5.35 -19.02 22.51
C TYR A 258 6.89 -19.04 22.56
N HIS A 259 7.51 -20.18 22.88
CA HIS A 259 8.95 -20.38 22.85
C HIS A 259 9.54 -20.39 21.43
N ASP A 260 8.75 -20.72 20.40
CA ASP A 260 9.20 -20.74 19.01
C ASP A 260 9.44 -19.34 18.44
N PHE A 261 8.87 -18.31 19.06
CA PHE A 261 9.16 -16.90 18.76
C PHE A 261 10.58 -16.48 19.16
N LEU A 262 11.22 -17.19 20.10
CA LEU A 262 12.60 -16.94 20.53
C LEU A 262 13.63 -17.58 19.58
N LYS A 263 13.21 -18.39 18.61
CA LYS A 263 14.11 -18.96 17.61
C LYS A 263 14.63 -17.86 16.69
N PRO A 264 15.92 -17.85 16.33
CA PRO A 264 16.52 -16.79 15.49
C PRO A 264 15.79 -16.56 14.16
N GLU A 265 15.24 -17.63 13.59
CA GLU A 265 14.46 -17.63 12.33
C GLU A 265 13.17 -16.81 12.45
N ASN A 266 12.46 -16.91 13.58
CA ASN A 266 11.18 -16.24 13.82
C ASN A 266 11.34 -14.89 14.54
N PHE A 267 12.46 -14.69 15.22
CA PHE A 267 12.70 -13.51 16.04
C PHE A 267 12.82 -12.23 15.21
N LYS A 268 13.48 -12.29 14.03
CA LYS A 268 13.62 -11.12 13.15
C LYS A 268 12.26 -10.65 12.58
N PRO A 269 11.40 -11.52 12.00
CA PRO A 269 10.04 -11.15 11.62
C PRO A 269 9.19 -10.62 12.79
N LEU A 270 9.31 -11.23 13.97
CA LEU A 270 8.59 -10.81 15.17
C LEU A 270 8.98 -9.39 15.59
N ILE A 271 10.27 -9.08 15.65
CA ILE A 271 10.73 -7.73 15.99
C ILE A 271 10.19 -6.73 14.98
N ILE A 272 10.25 -7.02 13.68
CA ILE A 272 9.74 -6.11 12.66
C ILE A 272 8.24 -5.86 12.86
N ALA A 273 7.44 -6.91 13.08
CA ALA A 273 6.01 -6.79 13.34
C ALA A 273 5.72 -5.96 14.60
N CYS A 274 6.42 -6.23 15.70
CA CYS A 274 6.28 -5.49 16.95
C CYS A 274 6.70 -4.02 16.81
N MET A 275 7.79 -3.74 16.10
CA MET A 275 8.29 -2.38 15.88
C MET A 275 7.37 -1.59 14.95
N LEU A 276 6.77 -2.23 13.94
CA LEU A 276 5.75 -1.60 13.09
C LEU A 276 4.50 -1.23 13.89
N GLN A 277 4.02 -2.14 14.76
CA GLN A 277 2.88 -1.86 15.65
C GLN A 277 3.21 -0.77 16.67
N ALA A 278 4.42 -0.81 17.24
CA ALA A 278 4.90 0.23 18.14
C ALA A 278 4.97 1.59 17.44
N ALA A 279 5.53 1.65 16.23
CA ALA A 279 5.58 2.88 15.43
C ALA A 279 4.18 3.42 15.12
N GLN A 280 3.22 2.56 14.80
CA GLN A 280 1.82 2.94 14.58
C GLN A 280 1.22 3.62 15.82
N GLN A 281 1.42 3.06 17.01
CA GLN A 281 0.86 3.61 18.26
C GLN A 281 1.63 4.84 18.78
N LEU A 282 2.96 4.78 18.75
CA LEU A 282 3.84 5.84 19.24
C LEU A 282 3.85 7.08 18.34
N SER A 283 3.34 6.97 17.11
CA SER A 283 3.05 8.13 16.25
C SER A 283 2.09 9.13 16.89
N GLY A 284 1.31 8.73 17.90
CA GLY A 284 0.36 9.58 18.60
C GLY A 284 -1.01 9.66 17.94
N PHE A 285 -1.29 8.86 16.90
CA PHE A 285 -2.56 8.92 16.16
C PHE A 285 -3.78 8.71 17.07
N ASN A 286 -3.74 7.71 17.95
CA ASN A 286 -4.82 7.44 18.90
C ASN A 286 -4.97 8.57 19.93
N THR A 287 -3.89 9.20 20.38
CA THR A 287 -3.97 10.38 21.25
C THR A 287 -4.69 11.53 20.55
N VAL A 288 -4.33 11.81 19.30
CA VAL A 288 -5.00 12.81 18.48
C VAL A 288 -6.49 12.49 18.35
N MET A 289 -6.85 11.24 18.07
CA MET A 289 -8.25 10.85 17.89
C MET A 289 -9.04 10.84 19.21
N TYR A 290 -8.48 10.37 20.33
CA TYR A 290 -9.16 10.35 21.63
C TYR A 290 -9.35 11.76 22.22
N TYR A 291 -8.42 12.67 21.94
CA TYR A 291 -8.44 14.02 22.50
C TYR A 291 -8.74 15.10 21.46
N ALA A 292 -9.14 14.77 20.22
CA ALA A 292 -9.34 15.74 19.14
C ALA A 292 -10.19 16.94 19.56
N ALA A 293 -11.39 16.71 20.12
CA ALA A 293 -12.26 17.78 20.58
C ALA A 293 -11.66 18.58 21.74
N THR A 294 -10.84 17.95 22.59
CA THR A 294 -10.14 18.61 23.70
C THR A 294 -8.99 19.50 23.18
N ILE A 295 -8.19 18.99 22.24
CA ILE A 295 -7.11 19.72 21.56
C ILE A 295 -7.68 20.93 20.83
N LEU A 296 -8.78 20.76 20.10
CA LEU A 296 -9.46 21.85 19.39
C LEU A 296 -10.10 22.87 20.35
N LYS A 297 -10.57 22.42 21.52
CA LYS A 297 -11.04 23.32 22.58
C LYS A 297 -9.89 24.16 23.16
N MET A 298 -8.72 23.57 23.36
CA MET A 298 -7.50 24.32 23.77
C MET A 298 -7.07 25.33 22.70
N ALA A 299 -7.34 25.02 21.42
CA ALA A 299 -7.13 25.92 20.28
C ALA A 299 -8.21 27.01 20.12
N ASN A 300 -9.12 27.18 21.11
CA ASN A 300 -10.19 28.18 21.15
C ASN A 300 -11.21 28.12 19.98
N PHE A 301 -11.45 26.94 19.41
CA PHE A 301 -12.55 26.78 18.45
C PHE A 301 -13.94 26.90 19.12
N GLU A 302 -14.88 27.58 18.46
CA GLU A 302 -16.25 27.78 18.97
C GLU A 302 -17.02 26.47 19.11
N ASP A 303 -16.91 25.56 18.13
CA ASP A 303 -17.49 24.21 18.18
C ASP A 303 -16.42 23.13 17.94
N PRO A 304 -15.67 22.74 18.99
CA PRO A 304 -14.59 21.76 18.88
C PRO A 304 -15.04 20.38 18.41
N THR A 305 -16.28 20.00 18.70
CA THR A 305 -16.84 18.70 18.31
C THR A 305 -17.16 18.66 16.82
N ALA A 306 -17.69 19.76 16.26
CA ALA A 306 -17.91 19.87 14.82
C ALA A 306 -16.59 19.86 14.03
N VAL A 307 -15.55 20.54 14.53
CA VAL A 307 -14.23 20.54 13.87
C VAL A 307 -13.55 19.17 13.98
N ALA A 308 -13.70 18.47 15.10
CA ALA A 308 -13.18 17.10 15.25
C ALA A 308 -13.84 16.11 14.27
N LEU A 309 -15.14 16.29 13.96
CA LEU A 309 -15.81 15.54 12.91
C LEU A 309 -15.17 15.75 11.54
N VAL A 310 -14.78 16.98 11.19
CA VAL A 310 -14.07 17.27 9.93
C VAL A 310 -12.76 16.49 9.86
N VAL A 311 -11.98 16.47 10.94
CA VAL A 311 -10.72 15.69 11.01
C VAL A 311 -10.98 14.20 10.80
N ALA A 312 -12.05 13.65 11.38
CA ALA A 312 -12.43 12.25 11.19
C ALA A 312 -12.90 11.94 9.76
N VAL A 313 -13.64 12.86 9.12
CA VAL A 313 -14.06 12.72 7.72
C VAL A 313 -12.85 12.74 6.79
N VAL A 314 -11.90 13.65 7.03
CA VAL A 314 -10.62 13.68 6.30
C VAL A 314 -9.89 12.35 6.49
N ASN A 315 -9.80 11.82 7.72
CA ASN A 315 -9.21 10.50 7.96
C ASN A 315 -9.86 9.41 7.09
N MET A 316 -11.19 9.36 7.05
CA MET A 316 -11.92 8.37 6.24
C MET A 316 -11.66 8.55 4.75
N MET A 317 -11.71 9.78 4.24
CA MET A 317 -11.44 10.08 2.83
C MET A 317 -10.02 9.68 2.43
N PHE A 318 -9.03 10.03 3.24
CA PHE A 318 -7.64 9.67 3.00
C PHE A 318 -7.40 8.18 3.16
N THR A 319 -8.11 7.49 4.07
CA THR A 319 -8.09 6.02 4.14
C THR A 319 -8.63 5.38 2.87
N ILE A 320 -9.71 5.92 2.28
CA ILE A 320 -10.22 5.45 0.98
C ILE A 320 -9.15 5.65 -0.10
N ILE A 321 -8.51 6.82 -0.15
CA ILE A 321 -7.45 7.10 -1.10
C ILE A 321 -6.25 6.15 -0.88
N ALA A 322 -5.85 5.92 0.37
CA ALA A 322 -4.79 4.98 0.76
C ALA A 322 -5.10 3.57 0.27
N ILE A 323 -6.34 3.13 0.34
CA ILE A 323 -6.75 1.80 -0.13
C ILE A 323 -6.57 1.65 -1.64
N PHE A 324 -6.78 2.71 -2.43
CA PHE A 324 -6.53 2.67 -3.87
C PHE A 324 -5.05 2.82 -4.25
N ILE A 325 -4.27 3.41 -3.34
CA ILE A 325 -2.86 3.71 -3.54
C ILE A 325 -1.95 2.61 -2.99
N ILE A 326 -2.38 1.87 -1.95
CA ILE A 326 -1.56 0.86 -1.27
C ILE A 326 -1.16 -0.27 -2.17
N ASP A 327 -2.07 -0.64 -3.06
CA ASP A 327 -1.79 -1.61 -4.08
C ASP A 327 -0.90 -1.00 -5.16
N LYS A 328 -0.85 0.33 -5.37
CA LYS A 328 -0.12 0.99 -6.47
C LYS A 328 1.30 1.51 -6.17
N ALA A 329 1.62 1.75 -4.90
CA ALA A 329 2.88 2.37 -4.48
C ALA A 329 3.73 1.55 -3.52
N GLY A 330 3.33 0.31 -3.20
CA GLY A 330 4.06 -0.58 -2.32
C GLY A 330 3.97 -0.19 -0.83
N ARG A 331 3.85 -1.21 0.03
CA ARG A 331 3.59 -1.02 1.47
C ARG A 331 4.73 -0.33 2.22
N ARG A 332 5.99 -0.64 1.88
CA ARG A 332 7.19 -0.08 2.53
C ARG A 332 7.38 1.40 2.18
N HIS A 333 7.17 1.74 0.92
CA HIS A 333 7.37 3.11 0.46
C HIS A 333 6.33 4.06 1.05
N ILE A 334 5.05 3.65 1.03
CA ILE A 334 3.97 4.37 1.70
C ILE A 334 4.33 4.59 3.18
N LEU A 335 4.76 3.56 3.89
CA LEU A 335 5.14 3.68 5.30
C LEU A 335 6.23 4.74 5.55
N ILE A 336 7.27 4.80 4.72
CA ILE A 336 8.38 5.75 4.90
C ILE A 336 7.93 7.19 4.57
N VAL A 337 7.24 7.38 3.45
CA VAL A 337 6.77 8.70 3.01
C VAL A 337 5.76 9.29 4.00
N THR A 338 4.76 8.49 4.38
CA THR A 338 3.73 8.90 5.36
C THR A 338 4.35 9.27 6.71
N MET A 339 5.39 8.55 7.17
CA MET A 339 6.13 8.90 8.39
C MET A 339 6.81 10.28 8.31
N LEU A 340 7.45 10.63 7.19
CA LEU A 340 8.08 11.94 7.03
C LEU A 340 7.07 13.08 7.09
N PHE A 341 5.94 12.92 6.39
CA PHE A 341 4.88 13.92 6.42
C PHE A 341 4.21 14.04 7.80
N MET A 342 4.07 12.92 8.54
CA MET A 342 3.60 12.94 9.93
C MET A 342 4.54 13.74 10.84
N ILE A 343 5.86 13.56 10.71
CA ILE A 343 6.86 14.31 11.48
C ILE A 343 6.73 15.81 11.22
N LEU A 344 6.68 16.21 9.95
CA LEU A 344 6.53 17.62 9.57
C LEU A 344 5.22 18.22 10.10
N SER A 345 4.13 17.46 10.01
CA SER A 345 2.81 17.92 10.48
C SER A 345 2.75 18.06 12.00
N LEU A 346 3.40 17.15 12.76
CA LEU A 346 3.50 17.26 14.21
C LEU A 346 4.40 18.43 14.66
N LEU A 347 5.51 18.67 13.96
CA LEU A 347 6.36 19.84 14.21
C LEU A 347 5.59 21.14 13.97
N ALA A 348 4.81 21.20 12.89
CA ALA A 348 3.95 22.34 12.58
C ALA A 348 2.84 22.53 13.64
N LEU A 349 2.21 21.44 14.10
CA LEU A 349 1.20 21.47 15.16
C LEU A 349 1.80 21.98 16.48
N GLY A 350 2.96 21.45 16.89
CA GLY A 350 3.65 21.88 18.11
C GLY A 350 4.12 23.34 18.05
N GLY A 351 4.67 23.77 16.91
CA GLY A 351 5.05 25.16 16.68
C GLY A 351 3.85 26.11 16.75
N SER A 352 2.70 25.69 16.21
CA SER A 352 1.48 26.49 16.26
C SER A 352 0.94 26.66 17.70
N PHE A 353 1.01 25.61 18.53
CA PHE A 353 0.67 25.70 19.95
C PHE A 353 1.63 26.58 20.75
N ALA A 354 2.94 26.54 20.45
CA ALA A 354 3.92 27.41 21.09
C ALA A 354 3.63 28.89 20.80
N ILE A 355 3.36 29.23 19.53
CA ILE A 355 2.97 30.58 19.13
C ILE A 355 1.65 31.00 19.81
N GLN A 356 0.68 30.07 19.94
CA GLN A 356 -0.58 30.34 20.62
C GLN A 356 -0.37 30.66 22.11
N GLN A 357 0.51 29.93 22.79
CA GLN A 357 0.81 30.12 24.21
C GLN A 357 1.52 31.45 24.47
N ASP A 358 2.57 31.76 23.71
CA ASP A 358 3.29 33.04 23.80
C ASP A 358 2.35 34.23 23.56
N TRP A 359 1.40 34.07 22.63
CA TRP A 359 0.37 35.07 22.36
C TRP A 359 -0.64 35.21 23.50
N SER A 360 -1.10 34.10 24.09
CA SER A 360 -2.02 34.10 25.22
C SER A 360 -1.39 34.74 26.47
N ASP A 361 -0.10 34.52 26.71
CA ASP A 361 0.63 35.12 27.82
C ASP A 361 0.82 36.64 27.63
N SER A 362 1.10 37.09 26.40
CA SER A 362 1.12 38.53 26.07
C SER A 362 -0.25 39.19 26.32
N LYS A 363 -1.35 38.54 25.93
CA LYS A 363 -2.72 39.05 26.16
C LYS A 363 -3.04 39.20 27.64
N ASN A 364 -2.69 38.21 28.47
CA ASN A 364 -2.94 38.24 29.91
C ASN A 364 -2.13 39.33 30.64
N ASN A 365 -0.93 39.65 30.13
CA ASN A 365 -0.09 40.71 30.67
C ASN A 365 -0.61 42.11 30.31
N CYS A 366 -1.08 42.34 29.06
CA CYS A 366 -1.68 43.60 28.66
C CYS A 366 -2.99 43.92 29.41
N ILE A 367 -3.78 42.90 29.76
CA ILE A 367 -5.03 43.09 30.52
C ILE A 367 -4.75 43.51 31.98
N ARG A 368 -3.60 43.13 32.54
CA ARG A 368 -3.21 43.46 33.93
C ARG A 368 -2.69 44.89 34.08
N GLU A 369 -2.14 45.51 33.04
CA GLU A 369 -1.52 46.84 33.15
C GLU A 369 -2.52 48.00 33.02
N ASP A 370 -3.61 47.89 32.23
CA ASP A 370 -4.38 49.10 31.86
C ASP A 370 -5.88 49.14 32.21
N GLY A 371 -6.53 48.08 32.68
CA GLY A 371 -7.91 48.14 33.24
C GLY A 371 -9.03 48.78 32.38
N GLN A 372 -8.76 49.23 31.15
CA GLN A 372 -9.70 49.92 30.26
C GLN A 372 -9.67 49.32 28.85
N TYR A 373 -10.88 49.10 28.32
CA TYR A 373 -11.14 48.54 27.00
C TYR A 373 -10.71 49.51 25.88
N ALA A 374 -9.67 49.16 25.12
CA ALA A 374 -9.38 49.79 23.83
C ALA A 374 -10.09 49.00 22.72
N ALA A 375 -11.16 49.57 22.16
CA ALA A 375 -12.01 48.91 21.15
C ALA A 375 -11.34 48.71 19.78
N SER A 376 -10.18 49.33 19.51
CA SER A 376 -9.47 49.26 18.22
C SER A 376 -8.42 48.14 18.13
N THR A 377 -8.01 47.53 19.24
CA THR A 377 -7.11 46.37 19.27
C THR A 377 -7.86 45.05 19.06
N GLN A 378 -9.18 45.02 19.29
CA GLN A 378 -10.01 43.81 19.22
C GLN A 378 -10.06 43.19 17.80
N GLU A 379 -10.07 43.99 16.73
CA GLU A 379 -10.18 43.51 15.34
C GLU A 379 -8.86 42.94 14.78
N CYS A 380 -7.72 43.58 15.03
CA CYS A 380 -6.39 43.04 14.64
C CYS A 380 -6.04 41.77 15.44
N HIS A 381 -6.50 41.65 16.70
CA HIS A 381 -6.25 40.48 17.54
C HIS A 381 -7.14 39.27 17.20
N ASN A 382 -8.37 39.48 16.70
CA ASN A 382 -9.22 38.38 16.23
C ASN A 382 -8.64 37.70 14.99
N ASN A 383 -8.18 38.48 13.99
CA ASN A 383 -7.58 37.92 12.77
C ASN A 383 -6.35 37.05 13.07
N GLN A 384 -5.51 37.43 14.03
CA GLN A 384 -4.29 36.69 14.38
C GLN A 384 -4.59 35.39 15.16
N SER A 385 -5.60 35.41 16.05
CA SER A 385 -6.11 34.19 16.69
C SER A 385 -6.72 33.22 15.67
N THR A 386 -7.46 33.74 14.68
CA THR A 386 -8.02 32.92 13.59
C THR A 386 -6.92 32.29 12.74
N ILE A 387 -5.85 33.03 12.41
CA ILE A 387 -4.71 32.48 11.66
C ILE A 387 -4.07 31.31 12.42
N ILE A 388 -3.80 31.45 13.72
CA ILE A 388 -3.19 30.39 14.54
C ILE A 388 -4.10 29.15 14.62
N SER A 389 -5.40 29.34 14.86
CA SER A 389 -6.37 28.23 14.89
C SER A 389 -6.49 27.55 13.53
N THR A 390 -6.44 28.28 12.41
CA THR A 390 -6.44 27.69 11.06
C THR A 390 -5.16 26.90 10.75
N MET A 391 -3.99 27.39 11.19
CA MET A 391 -2.72 26.66 11.05
C MET A 391 -2.75 25.35 11.85
N LEU A 392 -3.26 25.37 13.08
CA LEU A 392 -3.46 24.17 13.90
C LEU A 392 -4.34 23.14 13.20
N LEU A 393 -5.45 23.57 12.61
CA LEU A 393 -6.36 22.69 11.88
C LEU A 393 -5.71 22.11 10.63
N ILE A 394 -4.98 22.92 9.86
CA ILE A 394 -4.27 22.45 8.66
C ILE A 394 -3.19 21.44 9.04
N SER A 395 -2.40 21.70 10.08
CA SER A 395 -1.37 20.77 10.55
C SER A 395 -1.98 19.46 11.07
N LEU A 396 -3.09 19.53 11.81
CA LEU A 396 -3.81 18.35 12.31
C LEU A 396 -4.42 17.52 11.17
N THR A 397 -5.02 18.20 10.20
CA THR A 397 -5.64 17.56 9.02
C THR A 397 -4.57 16.98 8.11
N SER A 398 -3.45 17.68 7.92
CA SER A 398 -2.27 17.20 7.20
C SER A 398 -1.68 15.98 7.88
N TYR A 399 -1.51 15.97 9.20
CA TYR A 399 -1.02 14.81 9.96
C TYR A 399 -1.90 13.57 9.71
N VAL A 400 -3.22 13.73 9.78
CA VAL A 400 -4.18 12.66 9.55
C VAL A 400 -4.20 12.21 8.08
N ALA A 401 -4.12 13.14 7.14
CA ALA A 401 -4.07 12.88 5.70
C ALA A 401 -2.77 12.16 5.28
N SER A 402 -1.66 12.57 5.88
CA SER A 402 -0.32 12.06 5.64
C SER A 402 -0.15 10.61 6.05
N TYR A 403 -1.02 10.09 6.90
CA TYR A 403 -1.08 8.67 7.24
C TYR A 403 -1.47 7.78 6.04
N ALA A 404 -1.85 8.36 4.88
CA ALA A 404 -2.66 7.69 3.87
C ALA A 404 -2.22 7.81 2.38
N LEU A 405 -1.04 8.36 2.04
CA LEU A 405 -0.61 8.54 0.62
C LEU A 405 0.81 8.01 0.31
N GLY A 406 1.07 7.53 -0.91
CA GLY A 406 2.42 7.28 -1.48
C GLY A 406 2.40 6.95 -3.00
N LEU A 407 3.52 7.07 -3.75
CA LEU A 407 3.63 6.76 -5.19
C LEU A 407 5.07 6.33 -5.57
N VAL A 408 5.29 5.40 -6.53
CA VAL A 408 6.61 4.77 -6.82
C VAL A 408 6.92 4.58 -8.33
N LEU A 409 8.23 4.54 -8.71
CA LEU A 409 8.85 4.43 -10.04
C LEU A 409 10.03 3.42 -10.09
N VAL A 410 10.20 2.60 -11.14
CA VAL A 410 11.33 1.65 -11.28
C VAL A 410 12.21 1.95 -12.52
N LEU A 411 13.53 1.85 -12.36
CA LEU A 411 14.52 1.97 -13.43
C LEU A 411 15.31 0.66 -13.57
N GLY A 412 15.42 0.12 -14.78
CA GLY A 412 16.22 -1.09 -15.04
C GLY A 412 17.60 -0.73 -15.59
N ALA A 413 18.68 -1.30 -15.03
CA ALA A 413 20.03 -1.16 -15.56
C ALA A 413 20.54 -2.49 -16.16
N GLY A 414 20.66 -2.55 -17.49
CA GLY A 414 21.12 -3.74 -18.22
C GLY A 414 22.64 -3.88 -18.39
N TYR A 415 23.06 -5.03 -18.96
CA TYR A 415 24.48 -5.39 -19.17
C TYR A 415 25.13 -4.71 -20.39
N GLY A 416 26.39 -4.31 -20.21
CA GLY A 416 27.13 -3.46 -21.13
C GLY A 416 28.08 -4.12 -22.13
N THR A 417 27.82 -5.32 -22.64
CA THR A 417 28.87 -6.16 -23.27
C THR A 417 29.52 -5.63 -24.56
N ARG A 418 28.74 -5.10 -25.52
CA ARG A 418 29.29 -4.62 -26.80
C ARG A 418 30.17 -3.38 -26.65
N LEU A 419 29.73 -2.42 -25.84
CA LEU A 419 30.46 -1.19 -25.57
C LEU A 419 31.84 -1.44 -24.96
N GLN A 420 31.93 -2.34 -23.98
CA GLN A 420 33.22 -2.63 -23.31
C GLN A 420 34.28 -3.19 -24.29
N LYS A 421 33.84 -3.96 -25.30
CA LYS A 421 34.72 -4.44 -26.38
C LYS A 421 35.20 -3.31 -27.28
N ASP A 422 34.33 -2.36 -27.61
CA ASP A 422 34.69 -1.21 -28.43
C ASP A 422 35.65 -0.27 -27.66
N LEU A 423 35.41 -0.06 -26.37
CA LEU A 423 36.27 0.75 -25.49
C LEU A 423 37.67 0.16 -25.32
N ALA A 424 37.80 -1.16 -25.19
CA ALA A 424 39.09 -1.84 -25.12
C ALA A 424 39.96 -1.65 -26.37
N ASN A 425 39.33 -1.38 -27.52
CA ASN A 425 40.00 -1.14 -28.79
C ASN A 425 40.20 0.37 -29.09
N SER A 426 39.68 1.26 -28.25
CA SER A 426 39.78 2.71 -28.43
C SER A 426 40.91 3.30 -27.59
N THR A 427 41.74 4.15 -28.18
CA THR A 427 42.77 4.90 -27.45
C THR A 427 42.20 6.11 -26.70
N GLU A 428 41.20 6.78 -27.29
CA GLU A 428 40.61 8.03 -26.80
C GLU A 428 39.61 7.80 -25.64
N TYR A 429 38.76 6.78 -25.75
CA TYR A 429 37.70 6.49 -24.76
C TYR A 429 38.09 5.40 -23.76
N SER A 430 39.36 4.99 -23.72
CA SER A 430 39.87 3.95 -22.82
C SER A 430 39.59 4.20 -21.34
N HIS A 431 39.43 5.46 -20.93
CA HIS A 431 39.08 5.86 -19.56
C HIS A 431 37.66 5.45 -19.12
N LEU A 432 36.76 5.10 -20.05
CA LEU A 432 35.40 4.61 -19.75
C LEU A 432 35.33 3.09 -19.59
N LEU A 433 36.45 2.39 -19.76
CA LEU A 433 36.52 0.94 -19.63
C LEU A 433 36.16 0.53 -18.19
N GLY A 434 35.24 -0.43 -18.06
CA GLY A 434 34.73 -0.91 -16.76
C GLY A 434 33.53 -0.15 -16.21
N ILE A 435 33.11 0.97 -16.83
CA ILE A 435 31.92 1.72 -16.43
C ILE A 435 30.65 1.07 -17.01
N PRO A 436 29.62 0.78 -16.19
CA PRO A 436 28.33 0.28 -16.66
C PRO A 436 27.68 1.25 -17.65
N LYS A 437 26.98 0.75 -18.67
CA LYS A 437 26.36 1.59 -19.71
C LYS A 437 25.53 2.73 -19.13
N ALA A 438 24.61 2.40 -18.21
CA ALA A 438 23.71 3.38 -17.61
C ALA A 438 24.44 4.40 -16.70
N LEU A 439 25.69 4.15 -16.33
CA LEU A 439 26.55 5.05 -15.54
C LEU A 439 27.59 5.80 -16.39
N LEU A 440 27.50 5.75 -17.72
CA LEU A 440 28.38 6.55 -18.57
C LEU A 440 28.02 8.04 -18.47
N PRO A 441 29.01 8.93 -18.40
CA PRO A 441 28.74 10.37 -18.36
C PRO A 441 28.04 10.83 -19.65
N LEU A 442 27.17 11.83 -19.53
CA LEU A 442 26.37 12.34 -20.65
C LEU A 442 26.30 13.87 -20.60
N GLY A 443 27.02 14.53 -21.51
CA GLY A 443 27.16 15.97 -21.55
C GLY A 443 27.71 16.51 -20.23
N ASN A 444 26.89 17.28 -19.51
CA ASN A 444 27.23 17.80 -18.19
C ASN A 444 26.79 16.89 -17.03
N LYS A 445 26.13 15.76 -17.31
CA LYS A 445 25.63 14.81 -16.32
C LYS A 445 26.67 13.71 -16.05
N ASP A 446 26.75 13.26 -14.82
CA ASP A 446 27.69 12.23 -14.38
C ASP A 446 27.33 10.82 -14.87
N ALA A 447 26.06 10.57 -15.20
CA ALA A 447 25.58 9.31 -15.75
C ALA A 447 24.37 9.49 -16.69
N LEU A 448 24.20 8.54 -17.63
CA LEU A 448 23.01 8.43 -18.50
C LEU A 448 21.73 8.37 -17.66
N ILE A 449 21.70 7.51 -16.65
CA ILE A 449 20.53 7.32 -15.80
C ILE A 449 20.22 8.57 -14.94
N THR A 450 21.20 9.43 -14.67
CA THR A 450 20.98 10.72 -13.99
C THR A 450 20.05 11.61 -14.81
N HIS A 451 20.06 11.52 -16.15
CA HIS A 451 19.12 12.25 -16.99
C HIS A 451 17.66 11.93 -16.63
N TRP A 452 17.35 10.66 -16.44
CA TRP A 452 16.03 10.20 -16.04
C TRP A 452 15.68 10.66 -14.63
N VAL A 453 16.60 10.48 -13.68
CA VAL A 453 16.40 10.90 -12.28
C VAL A 453 16.05 12.39 -12.18
N GLU A 454 16.79 13.27 -12.86
CA GLU A 454 16.50 14.71 -12.86
C GLU A 454 15.16 15.03 -13.53
N LEU A 455 14.86 14.38 -14.66
CA LEU A 455 13.59 14.54 -15.37
C LEU A 455 12.41 14.17 -14.46
N PHE A 456 12.54 13.07 -13.71
CA PHE A 456 11.53 12.63 -12.73
C PHE A 456 11.42 13.58 -11.54
N GLN A 457 12.54 14.05 -10.98
CA GLN A 457 12.56 15.02 -9.89
C GLN A 457 11.89 16.35 -10.26
N ASN A 458 12.13 16.84 -11.48
CA ASN A 458 11.51 18.06 -12.00
C ASN A 458 9.97 17.95 -12.11
N HIS A 459 9.44 16.72 -12.18
CA HIS A 459 8.00 16.44 -12.21
C HIS A 459 7.47 15.90 -10.87
N GLY A 460 8.21 16.11 -9.77
CA GLY A 460 7.76 15.82 -8.41
C GLY A 460 7.95 14.38 -7.93
N ILE A 461 8.68 13.54 -8.67
CA ILE A 461 9.02 12.17 -8.25
C ILE A 461 10.29 12.22 -7.41
N THR A 462 10.22 11.75 -6.16
CA THR A 462 11.35 11.84 -5.23
C THR A 462 12.43 10.78 -5.53
N PRO A 463 13.70 11.02 -5.14
CA PRO A 463 14.76 10.00 -5.24
C PRO A 463 14.42 8.71 -4.48
N ALA A 464 13.64 8.80 -3.40
CA ALA A 464 13.19 7.66 -2.62
C ALA A 464 12.21 6.77 -3.39
N SER A 465 11.55 7.26 -4.43
CA SER A 465 10.64 6.45 -5.26
C SER A 465 11.34 5.80 -6.45
N ILE A 466 12.67 5.85 -6.52
CA ILE A 466 13.46 5.31 -7.64
C ILE A 466 14.15 4.02 -7.21
N TYR A 467 13.91 2.95 -7.95
CA TYR A 467 14.49 1.63 -7.73
C TYR A 467 15.36 1.23 -8.92
N VAL A 468 16.49 0.58 -8.68
CA VAL A 468 17.42 0.14 -9.72
C VAL A 468 17.74 -1.34 -9.57
N VAL A 469 17.48 -2.10 -10.63
CA VAL A 469 17.97 -3.47 -10.77
C VAL A 469 19.27 -3.44 -11.55
N THR A 470 20.31 -4.07 -11.02
CA THR A 470 21.63 -4.18 -11.65
C THR A 470 22.23 -5.56 -11.37
N ASN A 471 23.49 -5.74 -11.77
CA ASN A 471 24.20 -7.00 -11.68
C ASN A 471 25.29 -7.01 -10.61
N ALA A 472 25.81 -8.20 -10.27
CA ALA A 472 26.79 -8.34 -9.20
C ALA A 472 28.11 -7.59 -9.48
N GLN A 473 28.51 -7.46 -10.75
CA GLN A 473 29.74 -6.75 -11.12
C GLN A 473 29.59 -5.22 -11.03
N CYS A 474 28.41 -4.70 -11.35
CA CYS A 474 28.11 -3.28 -11.43
C CYS A 474 27.54 -2.73 -10.12
N TYR A 475 27.06 -3.59 -9.22
CA TYR A 475 26.37 -3.25 -7.98
C TYR A 475 27.06 -2.14 -7.17
N GLU A 476 28.35 -2.30 -6.87
CA GLU A 476 29.11 -1.31 -6.09
C GLU A 476 29.18 0.08 -6.75
N GLN A 477 29.24 0.12 -8.09
CA GLN A 477 29.24 1.37 -8.84
C GLN A 477 27.86 2.06 -8.76
N PHE A 478 26.77 1.29 -8.86
CA PHE A 478 25.41 1.82 -8.69
C PHE A 478 25.14 2.27 -7.26
N ILE A 479 25.66 1.59 -6.24
CA ILE A 479 25.56 2.04 -4.83
C ILE A 479 26.28 3.38 -4.64
N THR A 480 27.46 3.54 -5.27
CA THR A 480 28.23 4.79 -5.21
C THR A 480 27.49 5.93 -5.90
N TRP A 481 26.96 5.68 -7.09
CA TRP A 481 26.13 6.64 -7.82
C TRP A 481 24.85 6.99 -7.05
N ALA A 482 24.14 6.01 -6.50
CA ALA A 482 22.91 6.22 -5.73
C ALA A 482 23.13 7.14 -4.53
N LYS A 483 24.25 6.96 -3.81
CA LYS A 483 24.65 7.83 -2.69
C LYS A 483 24.87 9.28 -3.14
N HIS A 484 25.43 9.51 -4.33
CA HIS A 484 25.65 10.86 -4.87
C HIS A 484 24.32 11.57 -5.20
N HIS A 485 23.30 10.80 -5.62
CA HIS A 485 21.99 11.32 -6.05
C HIS A 485 20.88 11.20 -4.99
N ASN A 486 21.24 10.96 -3.73
CA ASN A 486 20.31 10.78 -2.61
C ASN A 486 19.28 9.64 -2.80
N ILE A 487 19.62 8.62 -3.59
CA ILE A 487 18.81 7.42 -3.76
C ILE A 487 19.19 6.42 -2.66
N PRO A 488 18.22 5.84 -1.93
CA PRO A 488 18.51 4.87 -0.88
C PRO A 488 19.28 3.66 -1.42
N SER A 489 20.36 3.27 -0.74
CA SER A 489 21.21 2.16 -1.18
C SER A 489 20.47 0.81 -1.22
N ASP A 490 19.42 0.67 -0.40
CA ASP A 490 18.49 -0.46 -0.37
C ASP A 490 17.48 -0.48 -1.53
N HIS A 491 17.47 0.56 -2.38
CA HIS A 491 16.69 0.59 -3.63
C HIS A 491 17.52 0.15 -4.84
N ILE A 492 18.78 -0.22 -4.62
CA ILE A 492 19.64 -0.84 -5.63
C ILE A 492 19.70 -2.34 -5.31
N VAL A 493 19.30 -3.18 -6.24
CA VAL A 493 19.36 -4.64 -6.09
C VAL A 493 20.27 -5.26 -7.14
N SER A 494 21.07 -6.23 -6.73
CA SER A 494 21.82 -7.11 -7.60
C SER A 494 21.00 -8.37 -7.90
N ASP A 495 20.84 -8.72 -9.17
CA ASP A 495 20.28 -10.00 -9.63
C ASP A 495 21.19 -11.21 -9.32
N GLY A 496 22.40 -10.96 -8.82
CA GLY A 496 23.37 -11.97 -8.44
C GLY A 496 24.18 -12.55 -9.60
N THR A 497 23.91 -12.16 -10.85
CA THR A 497 24.63 -12.71 -11.98
C THR A 497 25.92 -11.95 -12.26
N SER A 498 26.93 -12.70 -12.72
CA SER A 498 28.32 -12.22 -12.80
C SER A 498 28.93 -12.36 -14.20
N SER A 499 28.19 -12.89 -15.18
CA SER A 499 28.62 -12.98 -16.57
C SER A 499 27.46 -12.86 -17.54
N ASN A 500 27.75 -12.54 -18.79
CA ASN A 500 26.73 -12.47 -19.83
C ASN A 500 26.11 -13.85 -20.15
N GLU A 501 26.80 -14.96 -19.88
CA GLU A 501 26.20 -16.30 -20.02
C GLU A 501 25.21 -16.59 -18.89
N THR A 502 25.46 -16.05 -17.69
CA THR A 502 24.63 -16.26 -16.50
C THR A 502 23.48 -15.27 -16.35
N ARG A 503 23.42 -14.21 -17.17
CA ARG A 503 22.35 -13.20 -17.15
C ARG A 503 20.94 -13.81 -17.17
N LEU A 504 20.01 -13.19 -16.45
CA LEU A 504 18.60 -13.57 -16.43
C LEU A 504 17.90 -13.12 -17.71
N GLY A 505 18.17 -11.88 -18.16
CA GLY A 505 17.58 -11.27 -19.35
C GLY A 505 16.62 -10.15 -18.98
N ALA A 506 16.29 -9.26 -19.92
CA ALA A 506 15.63 -8.00 -19.56
C ALA A 506 14.22 -8.17 -18.96
N VAL A 507 13.42 -9.14 -19.42
CA VAL A 507 12.07 -9.38 -18.85
C VAL A 507 12.15 -10.04 -17.48
N PRO A 508 12.98 -11.09 -17.27
CA PRO A 508 13.26 -11.60 -15.93
C PRO A 508 13.85 -10.56 -14.97
N ASP A 509 14.72 -9.65 -15.42
CA ASP A 509 15.28 -8.59 -14.57
C ASP A 509 14.19 -7.62 -14.09
N ILE A 510 13.24 -7.29 -14.98
CA ILE A 510 12.05 -6.50 -14.61
C ILE A 510 11.24 -7.25 -13.56
N LEU A 511 10.92 -8.52 -13.80
CA LEU A 511 10.14 -9.33 -12.87
C LEU A 511 10.86 -9.55 -11.53
N PHE A 512 12.19 -9.76 -11.57
CA PHE A 512 13.03 -9.85 -10.39
C PHE A 512 13.00 -8.57 -9.59
N GLY A 513 13.11 -7.40 -10.23
CA GLY A 513 12.95 -6.10 -9.57
C GLY A 513 11.58 -5.96 -8.92
N ILE A 514 10.53 -6.26 -9.67
CA ILE A 514 9.14 -6.19 -9.18
C ILE A 514 8.95 -7.10 -7.96
N LYS A 515 9.41 -8.36 -8.01
CA LYS A 515 9.31 -9.32 -6.91
C LYS A 515 10.21 -8.94 -5.73
N HIS A 516 11.44 -8.48 -5.98
CA HIS A 516 12.40 -8.15 -4.92
C HIS A 516 11.97 -6.93 -4.11
N PHE A 517 11.32 -5.97 -4.75
CA PHE A 517 10.84 -4.75 -4.11
C PHE A 517 9.36 -4.80 -3.71
N ASP A 518 8.72 -5.98 -3.82
CA ASP A 518 7.30 -6.20 -3.48
C ASP A 518 6.34 -5.26 -4.22
N MET A 519 6.54 -5.11 -5.54
CA MET A 519 5.77 -4.21 -6.44
C MET A 519 4.77 -4.97 -7.33
N ASP A 520 4.46 -6.22 -7.01
CA ASP A 520 3.58 -7.09 -7.79
C ASP A 520 2.14 -6.56 -7.90
N GLN A 521 1.75 -5.67 -6.99
CA GLN A 521 0.45 -5.00 -7.01
C GLN A 521 0.50 -3.61 -7.66
N ASP A 522 1.70 -3.07 -7.93
CA ASP A 522 1.92 -1.67 -8.28
C ASP A 522 1.82 -1.39 -9.79
N ASP A 523 1.46 -0.16 -10.19
CA ASP A 523 1.63 0.26 -11.59
C ASP A 523 3.12 0.60 -11.79
N VAL A 524 3.83 -0.17 -12.60
CA VAL A 524 5.29 -0.08 -12.70
C VAL A 524 5.68 0.65 -13.98
N LEU A 525 6.22 1.87 -13.84
CA LEU A 525 6.99 2.50 -14.91
C LEU A 525 8.36 1.83 -14.95
N VAL A 526 8.70 1.26 -16.10
CA VAL A 526 9.98 0.63 -16.43
C VAL A 526 10.67 1.47 -17.49
N VAL A 527 11.90 1.86 -17.19
CA VAL A 527 12.77 2.60 -18.12
C VAL A 527 14.06 1.81 -18.33
N GLY A 528 14.46 1.64 -19.59
CA GLY A 528 15.79 1.13 -19.91
C GLY A 528 16.85 2.20 -19.66
N GLY A 529 17.77 1.96 -18.72
CA GLY A 529 18.80 2.93 -18.32
C GLY A 529 19.81 3.33 -19.41
N ASP A 530 19.83 2.64 -20.55
CA ASP A 530 20.66 2.94 -21.73
C ASP A 530 19.89 3.59 -22.89
N THR A 531 18.58 3.83 -22.72
CA THR A 531 17.73 4.50 -23.69
C THR A 531 17.47 5.94 -23.26
N LEU A 532 17.65 6.89 -24.17
CA LEU A 532 17.33 8.31 -24.00
C LEU A 532 16.33 8.77 -25.05
N PHE A 533 15.44 9.71 -24.71
CA PHE A 533 14.53 10.33 -25.66
C PHE A 533 15.02 11.69 -26.14
N LEU A 534 14.56 12.08 -27.33
CA LEU A 534 14.81 13.41 -27.88
C LEU A 534 14.01 14.48 -27.09
N HIS A 535 14.28 15.76 -27.35
CA HIS A 535 13.89 16.89 -26.48
C HIS A 535 12.39 17.17 -26.42
N ASP A 536 11.61 16.53 -27.27
CA ASP A 536 10.16 16.68 -27.35
C ASP A 536 9.40 15.76 -26.38
N PHE A 537 10.10 14.87 -25.66
CA PHE A 537 9.45 13.98 -24.71
C PHE A 537 8.93 14.74 -23.49
N ASP A 538 7.61 14.64 -23.28
CA ASP A 538 6.88 15.28 -22.20
C ASP A 538 6.28 14.19 -21.30
N LEU A 539 6.81 14.10 -20.07
CA LEU A 539 6.43 13.09 -19.11
C LEU A 539 5.02 13.32 -18.55
N GLU A 540 4.58 14.57 -18.41
CA GLU A 540 3.24 14.90 -17.93
C GLU A 540 2.18 14.44 -18.93
N LYS A 541 2.39 14.74 -20.23
CA LYS A 541 1.52 14.24 -21.30
C LYS A 541 1.50 12.72 -21.40
N PHE A 542 2.63 12.06 -21.12
CA PHE A 542 2.70 10.60 -21.08
C PHE A 542 1.78 10.04 -19.98
N PHE A 543 1.85 10.59 -18.76
CA PHE A 543 0.99 10.16 -17.66
C PHE A 543 -0.48 10.50 -17.89
N ASP A 544 -0.79 11.64 -18.48
CA ASP A 544 -2.17 12.02 -18.80
C ASP A 544 -2.79 11.05 -19.81
N ARG A 545 -2.01 10.62 -20.81
CA ARG A 545 -2.45 9.58 -21.74
C ARG A 545 -2.71 8.25 -21.04
N TYR A 546 -1.87 7.87 -20.08
CA TYR A 546 -2.08 6.65 -19.29
C TYR A 546 -3.37 6.71 -18.46
N LYS A 547 -3.64 7.86 -17.82
CA LYS A 547 -4.89 8.09 -17.07
C LYS A 547 -6.11 8.05 -17.98
N GLU A 548 -6.05 8.66 -19.15
CA GLU A 548 -7.13 8.64 -20.14
C GLU A 548 -7.49 7.21 -20.54
N LEU A 549 -6.50 6.38 -20.86
CA LEU A 549 -6.71 4.97 -21.24
C LEU A 549 -7.34 4.17 -20.11
N ASN A 550 -6.80 4.29 -18.89
CA ASN A 550 -7.26 3.56 -17.71
C ASN A 550 -8.62 4.06 -17.16
N SER A 551 -9.07 5.26 -17.56
CA SER A 551 -10.43 5.73 -17.22
C SER A 551 -11.53 4.94 -17.91
N LEU A 552 -11.22 4.32 -19.05
CA LEU A 552 -12.16 3.53 -19.85
C LEU A 552 -11.98 2.03 -19.60
N THR A 553 -10.73 1.55 -19.61
CA THR A 553 -10.38 0.15 -19.38
C THR A 553 -8.93 0.02 -18.94
N ASP A 554 -8.62 -0.91 -18.05
CA ASP A 554 -7.24 -1.18 -17.63
C ASP A 554 -6.34 -1.41 -18.84
N ALA A 555 -5.25 -0.64 -18.92
CA ALA A 555 -4.35 -0.64 -20.05
C ALA A 555 -2.92 -0.30 -19.63
N CYS A 556 -1.95 -0.97 -20.25
CA CYS A 556 -0.54 -0.56 -20.19
C CYS A 556 -0.30 0.56 -21.21
N LEU A 557 0.77 1.34 -21.03
CA LEU A 557 1.20 2.35 -21.99
C LEU A 557 2.66 2.15 -22.36
N VAL A 558 2.93 2.09 -23.65
CA VAL A 558 4.30 2.01 -24.19
C VAL A 558 4.59 3.22 -25.07
N THR A 559 5.86 3.59 -25.17
CA THR A 559 6.26 4.64 -26.12
C THR A 559 6.44 4.06 -27.53
N THR A 560 6.30 4.90 -28.56
CA THR A 560 6.52 4.52 -29.96
C THR A 560 7.12 5.66 -30.77
N TYR A 561 7.94 5.34 -31.77
CA TYR A 561 8.50 6.32 -32.70
C TYR A 561 8.61 5.76 -34.11
N SER A 562 8.72 6.63 -35.11
CA SER A 562 8.78 6.22 -36.51
C SER A 562 10.21 5.81 -36.92
N VAL A 563 10.35 4.66 -37.58
CA VAL A 563 11.63 4.13 -38.08
C VAL A 563 11.61 3.98 -39.61
N ARG A 564 12.81 3.98 -40.21
CA ARG A 564 12.98 3.74 -41.65
C ARG A 564 12.92 2.25 -41.98
N ASP A 565 12.56 1.94 -43.22
CA ASP A 565 12.38 0.58 -43.74
C ASP A 565 13.61 -0.32 -43.54
N ASP A 566 14.81 0.24 -43.66
CA ASP A 566 16.07 -0.46 -43.50
C ASP A 566 16.42 -0.77 -42.04
N GLU A 567 15.71 -0.19 -41.06
CA GLU A 567 15.99 -0.35 -39.63
C GLU A 567 14.98 -1.22 -38.88
N VAL A 568 13.90 -1.63 -39.55
CA VAL A 568 12.80 -2.42 -39.00
C VAL A 568 13.30 -3.71 -38.32
N HIS A 569 14.34 -4.34 -38.86
CA HIS A 569 14.95 -5.57 -38.34
C HIS A 569 15.71 -5.40 -37.01
N LYS A 570 15.89 -4.17 -36.52
CA LYS A 570 16.60 -3.88 -35.27
C LYS A 570 15.67 -3.76 -34.07
N PHE A 571 14.38 -3.54 -34.28
CA PHE A 571 13.43 -3.13 -33.23
C PHE A 571 12.15 -3.97 -33.22
N GLY A 572 11.43 -3.94 -32.09
CA GLY A 572 10.05 -4.41 -32.02
C GLY A 572 9.11 -3.41 -32.70
N ILE A 573 8.31 -3.89 -33.65
CA ILE A 573 7.46 -3.09 -34.52
C ILE A 573 6.00 -3.29 -34.16
N VAL A 574 5.32 -2.16 -33.96
CA VAL A 574 3.96 -2.07 -33.45
C VAL A 574 3.02 -1.59 -34.55
N LYS A 575 1.87 -2.25 -34.67
CA LYS A 575 0.74 -1.76 -35.45
C LYS A 575 -0.40 -1.35 -34.52
N THR A 576 -0.88 -0.14 -34.64
CA THR A 576 -1.96 0.41 -33.81
C THR A 576 -3.25 0.64 -34.59
N ASN A 577 -4.37 0.70 -33.87
CA ASN A 577 -5.65 1.17 -34.41
C ASN A 577 -5.77 2.71 -34.33
N SER A 578 -6.91 3.26 -34.76
CA SER A 578 -7.20 4.71 -34.72
C SER A 578 -7.11 5.34 -33.33
N ASN A 579 -7.28 4.53 -32.27
CA ASN A 579 -7.26 4.99 -30.89
C ASN A 579 -5.88 4.80 -30.24
N GLY A 580 -4.86 4.42 -31.02
CA GLY A 580 -3.50 4.20 -30.52
C GLY A 580 -3.37 2.96 -29.62
N ILE A 581 -4.23 1.95 -29.79
CA ILE A 581 -4.10 0.65 -29.11
C ILE A 581 -3.37 -0.33 -30.03
N ILE A 582 -2.44 -1.10 -29.48
CA ILE A 582 -1.69 -2.13 -30.20
C ILE A 582 -2.65 -3.23 -30.68
N THR A 583 -2.55 -3.54 -31.97
CA THR A 583 -3.31 -4.62 -32.63
C THR A 583 -2.42 -5.77 -33.06
N ASN A 584 -1.14 -5.48 -33.32
CA ASN A 584 -0.14 -6.49 -33.68
C ASN A 584 1.24 -6.00 -33.25
N PHE A 585 2.08 -6.92 -32.82
CA PHE A 585 3.48 -6.65 -32.46
C PHE A 585 4.38 -7.71 -33.09
N LEU A 586 5.47 -7.27 -33.72
CA LEU A 586 6.47 -8.15 -34.30
C LEU A 586 7.86 -7.77 -33.78
N GLU A 587 8.56 -8.71 -33.14
CA GLU A 587 9.92 -8.49 -32.67
C GLU A 587 10.92 -8.66 -33.82
N LYS A 588 11.65 -7.59 -34.16
CA LYS A 588 12.72 -7.58 -35.17
C LYS A 588 12.34 -8.24 -36.51
N PRO A 589 11.21 -7.85 -37.14
CA PRO A 589 10.73 -8.50 -38.35
C PRO A 589 11.59 -8.13 -39.57
N SER A 590 11.47 -8.93 -40.63
CA SER A 590 12.00 -8.52 -41.94
C SER A 590 11.23 -7.30 -42.46
N PRO A 591 11.84 -6.40 -43.25
CA PRO A 591 11.17 -5.22 -43.79
C PRO A 591 9.92 -5.52 -44.63
N PHE A 592 9.82 -6.74 -45.15
CA PHE A 592 8.69 -7.23 -45.95
C PHE A 592 7.58 -7.88 -45.12
N ALA A 593 7.83 -8.21 -43.84
CA ALA A 593 6.86 -8.90 -43.00
C ALA A 593 5.76 -7.97 -42.46
N THR A 594 5.96 -6.64 -42.50
CA THR A 594 4.96 -5.66 -42.07
C THR A 594 5.14 -4.33 -42.79
N GLU A 595 4.04 -3.62 -43.03
CA GLU A 595 4.04 -2.23 -43.51
C GLU A 595 4.16 -1.22 -42.35
N ALA A 596 3.99 -1.67 -41.11
CA ALA A 596 4.11 -0.80 -39.94
C ALA A 596 5.56 -0.32 -39.76
N ARG A 597 5.72 0.93 -39.30
CA ARG A 597 7.02 1.60 -39.11
C ARG A 597 7.13 2.26 -37.74
N SER A 598 6.38 1.77 -36.76
CA SER A 598 6.40 2.28 -35.39
C SER A 598 7.20 1.34 -34.52
N ALA A 599 8.40 1.75 -34.10
CA ALA A 599 9.23 1.00 -33.18
C ALA A 599 8.86 1.29 -31.72
N CYS A 600 9.06 0.31 -30.84
CA CYS A 600 8.73 0.36 -29.40
C CYS A 600 10.01 0.40 -28.54
N PRO A 601 10.42 1.55 -27.98
CA PRO A 601 11.50 1.65 -27.00
C PRO A 601 11.13 0.99 -25.66
N CYS A 602 12.14 0.63 -24.86
CA CYS A 602 11.96 0.22 -23.47
C CYS A 602 11.64 1.43 -22.56
N PHE A 603 10.38 1.87 -22.62
CA PHE A 603 9.76 2.82 -21.69
C PHE A 603 8.30 2.43 -21.59
N TYR A 604 7.99 1.67 -20.55
CA TYR A 604 6.73 0.97 -20.39
C TYR A 604 6.11 1.32 -19.05
N LEU A 605 4.84 1.71 -19.06
CA LEU A 605 4.05 1.80 -17.86
C LEU A 605 3.12 0.60 -17.83
N PHE A 606 3.53 -0.41 -17.05
CA PHE A 606 2.75 -1.61 -16.83
C PHE A 606 1.67 -1.33 -15.79
N ASN A 607 0.44 -1.67 -16.14
CA ASN A 607 -0.64 -1.71 -15.17
C ASN A 607 -0.41 -2.92 -14.25
N SER A 608 -0.68 -2.78 -12.96
CA SER A 608 -0.46 -3.87 -12.01
C SER A 608 -1.15 -5.18 -12.37
N ARG A 609 -2.33 -5.10 -12.99
CA ARG A 609 -3.08 -6.29 -13.44
C ARG A 609 -2.41 -7.03 -14.60
N SER A 610 -1.45 -6.40 -15.28
CA SER A 610 -0.65 -7.04 -16.33
C SER A 610 0.58 -7.78 -15.79
N ILE A 611 1.02 -7.50 -14.55
CA ILE A 611 2.22 -8.11 -13.96
C ILE A 611 2.11 -9.65 -13.87
N PRO A 612 0.98 -10.25 -13.45
CA PRO A 612 0.84 -11.70 -13.46
C PRO A 612 0.98 -12.34 -14.85
N LEU A 613 0.63 -11.61 -15.92
CA LEU A 613 0.81 -12.09 -17.30
C LEU A 613 2.28 -12.01 -17.74
N ILE A 614 3.07 -11.10 -17.16
CA ILE A 614 4.51 -11.03 -17.36
C ILE A 614 5.18 -12.21 -16.66
N GLU A 615 4.73 -12.55 -15.45
CA GLU A 615 5.16 -13.75 -14.72
C GLU A 615 4.82 -15.02 -15.50
N GLU A 616 3.58 -15.18 -15.95
CA GLU A 616 3.15 -16.31 -16.80
C GLU A 616 4.01 -16.44 -18.06
N PHE A 617 4.36 -15.32 -18.70
CA PHE A 617 5.25 -15.33 -19.86
C PHE A 617 6.65 -15.89 -19.53
N VAL A 618 7.26 -15.42 -18.43
CA VAL A 618 8.58 -15.89 -18.00
C VAL A 618 8.52 -17.37 -17.60
N ASP A 619 7.54 -17.76 -16.78
CA ASP A 619 7.37 -19.13 -16.31
C ASP A 619 7.13 -20.10 -17.48
N SER A 620 6.31 -19.72 -18.47
CA SER A 620 6.07 -20.54 -19.66
C SER A 620 7.35 -20.77 -20.49
N CYS A 621 8.24 -19.78 -20.54
CA CYS A 621 9.52 -19.91 -21.21
C CYS A 621 10.48 -20.83 -20.43
N GLU A 622 10.47 -20.75 -19.10
CA GLU A 622 11.30 -21.62 -18.25
C GLU A 622 10.83 -23.08 -18.30
N VAL A 623 9.52 -23.33 -18.19
CA VAL A 623 8.92 -24.68 -18.25
C VAL A 623 9.17 -25.33 -19.61
N SER A 624 9.06 -24.57 -20.71
CA SER A 624 9.34 -25.07 -22.06
C SER A 624 10.83 -25.20 -22.38
N ASN A 625 11.71 -24.86 -21.43
CA ASN A 625 13.16 -24.84 -21.59
C ASN A 625 13.58 -24.01 -22.82
N ALA A 626 12.85 -22.92 -23.06
CA ALA A 626 13.06 -22.04 -24.20
C ALA A 626 14.46 -21.40 -24.13
N PRO A 627 15.12 -21.18 -25.27
CA PRO A 627 16.41 -20.52 -25.29
C PRO A 627 16.28 -19.11 -24.68
N LYS A 628 17.29 -18.63 -23.93
CA LYS A 628 17.23 -17.33 -23.22
C LYS A 628 16.82 -16.17 -24.12
N GLU A 629 17.16 -16.22 -25.40
CA GLU A 629 16.76 -15.25 -26.42
C GLU A 629 15.24 -15.12 -26.57
N ALA A 630 14.46 -16.10 -26.13
CA ALA A 630 12.99 -16.12 -26.16
C ALA A 630 12.35 -15.12 -25.20
N TYR A 631 13.03 -14.76 -24.10
CA TYR A 631 12.49 -13.85 -23.08
C TYR A 631 13.47 -12.72 -22.67
N ASP A 632 14.67 -12.67 -23.26
CA ASP A 632 15.64 -11.57 -23.08
C ASP A 632 15.17 -10.24 -23.70
N ALA A 633 14.40 -10.29 -24.80
CA ALA A 633 13.94 -9.09 -25.50
C ALA A 633 12.60 -8.61 -24.93
N THR A 634 12.56 -7.39 -24.39
CA THR A 634 11.35 -6.82 -23.79
C THR A 634 10.18 -6.70 -24.77
N GLY A 635 10.45 -6.56 -26.07
CA GLY A 635 9.40 -6.57 -27.10
C GLY A 635 8.68 -7.92 -27.22
N LYS A 636 9.31 -9.05 -26.88
CA LYS A 636 8.62 -10.36 -26.85
C LYS A 636 7.59 -10.45 -25.73
N CYS A 637 7.85 -9.81 -24.59
CA CYS A 637 6.85 -9.65 -23.54
C CYS A 637 5.66 -8.82 -24.03
N ILE A 638 5.90 -7.70 -24.73
CA ILE A 638 4.81 -6.91 -25.34
C ILE A 638 4.03 -7.73 -26.39
N ALA A 639 4.73 -8.56 -27.18
CA ALA A 639 4.12 -9.49 -28.14
C ALA A 639 3.18 -10.49 -27.46
N TYR A 640 3.57 -10.98 -26.29
CA TYR A 640 2.78 -11.90 -25.49
C TYR A 640 1.60 -11.22 -24.78
N LEU A 641 1.80 -10.00 -24.29
CA LEU A 641 0.83 -9.23 -23.52
C LEU A 641 -0.28 -8.61 -24.39
N HIS A 642 0.03 -8.02 -25.54
CA HIS A 642 -0.97 -7.24 -26.30
C HIS A 642 -2.25 -7.98 -26.72
N PRO A 643 -2.26 -9.32 -26.95
CA PRO A 643 -3.49 -10.07 -27.21
C PRO A 643 -4.33 -10.28 -25.94
N ARG A 644 -3.71 -10.24 -24.76
CA ARG A 644 -4.27 -10.60 -23.45
C ARG A 644 -4.62 -9.38 -22.60
N PHE A 645 -3.92 -8.27 -22.82
CA PHE A 645 -4.07 -7.03 -22.08
C PHE A 645 -3.99 -5.84 -23.04
N LYS A 646 -4.82 -4.81 -22.81
CA LYS A 646 -4.80 -3.63 -23.69
C LYS A 646 -3.49 -2.87 -23.49
N ILE A 647 -2.83 -2.55 -24.60
CA ILE A 647 -1.62 -1.74 -24.58
C ILE A 647 -1.85 -0.53 -25.48
N GLY A 648 -1.86 0.65 -24.87
CA GLY A 648 -1.86 1.92 -25.58
C GLY A 648 -0.45 2.36 -25.96
N THR A 649 -0.38 3.27 -26.92
CA THR A 649 0.90 3.85 -27.38
C THR A 649 0.94 5.36 -27.15
N PHE A 650 2.11 5.86 -26.72
CA PHE A 650 2.45 7.28 -26.68
C PHE A 650 3.54 7.57 -27.72
N ARG A 651 3.33 8.55 -28.60
CA ARG A 651 4.27 8.82 -29.69
C ARG A 651 5.36 9.81 -29.22
N ILE A 652 6.61 9.49 -29.50
CA ILE A 652 7.78 10.35 -29.29
C ILE A 652 8.47 10.61 -30.64
N SER A 653 9.25 11.69 -30.77
CA SER A 653 9.95 11.98 -32.03
C SER A 653 11.10 11.01 -32.32
N GLY A 654 11.73 10.47 -31.29
CA GLY A 654 12.79 9.47 -31.45
C GLY A 654 13.51 9.12 -30.15
N ARG A 655 14.45 8.19 -30.26
CA ARG A 655 15.31 7.75 -29.15
C ARG A 655 16.76 7.59 -29.58
N ILE A 656 17.67 7.65 -28.62
CA ILE A 656 19.06 7.24 -28.74
C ILE A 656 19.28 6.05 -27.82
N ASP A 657 19.76 4.93 -28.36
CA ASP A 657 19.99 3.68 -27.65
C ASP A 657 21.50 3.41 -27.56
N VAL A 658 22.06 3.44 -26.36
CA VAL A 658 23.51 3.40 -26.13
C VAL A 658 24.01 1.95 -26.10
N GLY A 659 24.11 1.36 -27.29
CA GLY A 659 24.55 -0.03 -27.47
C GLY A 659 26.07 -0.23 -27.58
N GLY A 660 26.79 0.72 -28.20
CA GLY A 660 28.23 0.67 -28.47
C GLY A 660 28.88 2.06 -28.51
N LEU A 661 30.17 2.13 -28.85
CA LEU A 661 30.94 3.38 -28.71
C LEU A 661 30.42 4.50 -29.63
N THR A 662 30.06 4.19 -30.88
CA THR A 662 29.53 5.19 -31.82
C THR A 662 28.22 5.80 -31.31
N SER A 663 27.27 4.97 -30.87
CA SER A 663 25.99 5.45 -30.31
C SER A 663 26.17 6.28 -29.05
N TYR A 664 27.19 5.97 -28.23
CA TYR A 664 27.53 6.77 -27.06
C TYR A 664 28.05 8.16 -27.45
N ILE A 665 28.97 8.24 -28.43
CA ILE A 665 29.50 9.51 -28.93
C ILE A 665 28.37 10.39 -29.50
N ASP A 666 27.46 9.79 -30.25
CA ASP A 666 26.31 10.49 -30.82
C ASP A 666 25.36 10.99 -29.72
N ALA A 667 25.07 10.17 -28.71
CA ALA A 667 24.31 10.59 -27.52
C ALA A 667 24.98 11.77 -26.82
N ASN A 668 26.27 11.65 -26.51
CA ASN A 668 27.01 12.68 -25.79
C ASN A 668 27.00 14.03 -26.55
N LYS A 669 27.29 14.01 -27.85
CA LYS A 669 27.23 15.22 -28.69
C LYS A 669 25.85 15.85 -28.73
N TYR A 670 24.79 15.03 -28.83
CA TYR A 670 23.42 15.53 -28.86
C TYR A 670 23.07 16.27 -27.56
N PHE A 671 23.37 15.68 -26.40
CA PHE A 671 23.05 16.26 -25.10
C PHE A 671 23.96 17.45 -24.73
N GLU A 672 25.22 17.47 -25.17
CA GLU A 672 26.09 18.65 -25.07
C GLU A 672 25.52 19.84 -25.86
N ALA A 673 25.06 19.59 -27.10
CA ALA A 673 24.50 20.64 -27.96
C ALA A 673 23.18 21.21 -27.42
N HIS A 674 22.40 20.42 -26.67
CA HIS A 674 21.06 20.79 -26.18
C HIS A 674 21.00 21.05 -24.66
N HIS A 675 22.15 21.23 -23.97
CA HIS A 675 22.20 21.36 -22.49
C HIS A 675 21.32 22.48 -21.88
N LYS A 676 20.93 23.51 -22.65
CA LYS A 676 20.07 24.61 -22.17
C LYS A 676 18.58 24.32 -22.20
N GLN A 677 18.18 23.20 -22.80
CA GLN A 677 16.79 22.82 -23.04
C GLN A 677 16.31 21.69 -22.11
N TYR A 678 17.19 21.16 -21.24
CA TYR A 678 16.93 20.01 -20.37
C TYR A 678 17.24 20.31 -18.90
#